data_AF-B4J3U1-F1
#
_entry.id   AF-B4J3U1-F1
#
_cell.length_a   1.000
_cell.length_b   1.000
_cell.length_c   1.000
_cell.angle_alpha   90.00
_cell.angle_beta   90.00
_cell.angle_gamma   90.00
#
_symmetry.space_group_name_H-M   'P 1'
#
loop_
_entity.id
_entity.type
_entity.pdbx_description
1 polymer ?
#
loop_
_entity_poly.entity_id
_entity_poly.type
_entity_poly.pdbx_seq_one_letter_code
_entity_poly.pdbx_strand_id
1 'polypeptide(L)'
;MSGNDVSVTETAQSDQYLPATAAGAHHQYYRYHGHKHPQQQQSCMRHIPQQKQQLQRQLQWEQQQQLVNNSSSEFDEFHWPSKQLQESIAGGALGGGAAGGGKIYITPADIPPPPHPPHPHGSGGNSSHSHNNGNKSRQHPQHHHQHPQTPHRTPPHRCKCEHPIELLDYDFEDATAATSAAAAAATAAASALHHSHRHQHPPYYYKASGAIANSATAGSSYQLRRHSAKLHESMLGGLGGSSIDDDDLHSAGGFGDGMTRFKNLVYSKEKKRRLRIILCIVGAIVAVALLATLLVIFLGSDDDNGSSDKPNDNAINLEDVLSGQLYAKRFNGSWSNGNNVIYKEHADIVEMDLKTLAVNTLLANASHYVLYEKSADGQLLLLAKNYKKNFRYSFLAQYDIYNLSSNIMLPLTIQNEPAFLSMVQWSPVGNALIINYNRNLYYKKSALETEIPITTNENGIYLNGIPDWVYEEEVFSSNVATWFNPSGTQISFIQFDDSPTHVINFPYYGDAGDLRFQYPLHQEIPYPKAGSSNPRVVLFIADLEAAVAGNHYLTSMPVPSALNTETDYIVTVVSWLDDNNVLSVWMNRIQNAAYVVSFDGRSRKVLYSTESKTGWVDLYTAPFKNRNGSRLAFVLPHENYKQLQLLSTDVSNAKLEPLTSGKFVVDSILHWDATHDVIFYTANTEEHPEQLHLYAIRAATTRKQTAKCLTCKLMTSGDVEQSYYSAIFNDHNEIVITSLGPGIPTTSVYEWTYANSQVTLKKLLDWESNEVLRGKLQGVAVPSHKILTINIDGGFQAKVLLQLPPNLDTSGKTKYPMLVDVYGGPDSYSVTNKWMMDWGTYLSSNQSVIYAKIDGRGSGLRGETLLHAIYLQLGTVEISDQIKVTQNLTEMFNYIDPDHIGIWGWSYGGYAAAMALANDNNNVFKCAASIAPVTDWTYYDSIYTERYMGLPETNEIGYANSRLSTRAEKLRDKKYLLVHGTSDDNVHYQQAMILAKNLERHDILFKQISYADEDHGLANVRPHLYHSLDRFFGECFASSRLMKSAK
;
A
#
# COMPACT_ATOMS: atom_id res chain seq x y z
N MET A 1 -60.83 14.13 37.28
CA MET A 1 -61.61 12.89 37.14
C MET A 1 -60.59 11.76 37.20
N SER A 2 -60.30 11.15 38.36
CA SER A 2 -61.15 10.28 39.24
C SER A 2 -61.06 8.80 38.80
N GLY A 3 -60.62 7.84 39.63
CA GLY A 3 -60.11 7.89 41.02
C GLY A 3 -59.31 6.60 41.32
N ASN A 4 -58.38 6.55 42.29
CA ASN A 4 -58.52 6.57 43.76
C ASN A 4 -58.41 5.14 44.38
N ASP A 5 -57.30 4.93 45.11
CA ASP A 5 -57.17 4.17 46.37
C ASP A 5 -57.40 2.63 46.33
N VAL A 6 -56.94 1.80 47.29
CA VAL A 6 -56.52 2.01 48.70
C VAL A 6 -55.19 1.27 49.02
N SER A 7 -54.50 1.72 50.08
CA SER A 7 -53.18 1.31 50.59
C SER A 7 -53.24 0.27 51.75
N VAL A 8 -52.18 0.22 52.61
CA VAL A 8 -51.99 -0.43 53.95
C VAL A 8 -51.02 -1.63 53.95
N THR A 9 -49.96 -1.75 54.78
CA THR A 9 -49.13 -0.83 55.63
C THR A 9 -47.82 -1.55 56.07
N GLU A 10 -46.72 -0.80 56.26
CA GLU A 10 -45.66 -0.87 57.34
C GLU A 10 -45.03 -2.24 57.76
N THR A 11 -43.85 -2.35 58.44
CA THR A 11 -43.01 -1.41 59.21
C THR A 11 -41.52 -1.88 59.30
N ALA A 12 -40.58 -0.96 59.60
CA ALA A 12 -39.36 -1.11 60.44
C ALA A 12 -38.21 -2.09 60.07
N GLN A 13 -36.93 -1.93 60.52
CA GLN A 13 -36.05 -0.75 60.71
C GLN A 13 -34.60 -1.20 61.08
N SER A 14 -33.65 -0.24 61.08
CA SER A 14 -32.44 -0.13 61.95
C SER A 14 -31.23 -1.09 61.89
N ASP A 15 -30.14 -0.57 61.30
CA ASP A 15 -28.88 -0.16 61.97
C ASP A 15 -27.63 -1.08 62.21
N GLN A 16 -26.51 -0.59 61.63
CA GLN A 16 -25.17 -0.32 62.22
C GLN A 16 -24.33 -1.45 62.89
N TYR A 17 -23.07 -1.65 62.44
CA TYR A 17 -21.86 -1.01 63.03
C TYR A 17 -20.53 -1.39 62.30
N LEU A 18 -19.52 -0.52 62.42
CA LEU A 18 -18.07 -0.72 62.13
C LEU A 18 -17.33 -1.03 63.49
N PRO A 19 -15.98 -1.23 63.62
CA PRO A 19 -14.87 -1.04 62.67
C PRO A 19 -13.60 -1.99 62.73
N ALA A 20 -12.76 -1.90 61.67
CA ALA A 20 -11.28 -1.80 61.64
C ALA A 20 -10.27 -2.86 62.21
N THR A 21 -9.03 -2.74 61.69
CA THR A 21 -7.71 -3.27 62.15
C THR A 21 -7.33 -4.73 61.89
N ALA A 22 -6.05 -5.14 61.74
CA ALA A 22 -4.83 -4.50 61.20
C ALA A 22 -3.65 -5.50 61.04
N ALA A 23 -2.79 -5.27 60.03
CA ALA A 23 -1.34 -5.59 59.92
C ALA A 23 -0.77 -7.04 60.11
N GLY A 24 0.41 -7.28 59.48
CA GLY A 24 1.26 -8.49 59.64
C GLY A 24 1.12 -9.49 58.47
N ALA A 25 2.02 -9.66 57.48
CA ALA A 25 3.50 -9.63 57.36
C ALA A 25 4.18 -11.01 57.55
N HIS A 26 5.23 -11.27 56.74
CA HIS A 26 6.12 -12.46 56.70
C HIS A 26 5.52 -13.81 56.23
N HIS A 27 6.30 -14.77 55.69
CA HIS A 27 7.43 -14.70 54.74
C HIS A 27 7.78 -16.11 54.18
N GLN A 28 8.30 -16.18 52.94
CA GLN A 28 9.30 -17.15 52.42
C GLN A 28 9.05 -18.69 52.35
N TYR A 29 9.31 -19.24 51.13
CA TYR A 29 9.90 -20.55 50.74
C TYR A 29 9.50 -21.87 51.47
N TYR A 30 9.22 -22.99 50.78
CA TYR A 30 10.29 -23.82 50.18
C TYR A 30 9.86 -24.83 49.07
N ARG A 31 10.57 -24.76 47.94
CA ARG A 31 11.08 -25.82 47.03
C ARG A 31 10.51 -27.29 47.03
N TYR A 32 10.01 -27.66 45.84
CA TYR A 32 10.52 -28.71 44.91
C TYR A 32 10.30 -30.24 45.12
N HIS A 33 10.19 -30.93 43.96
CA HIS A 33 10.21 -32.39 43.67
C HIS A 33 9.09 -33.27 44.29
N GLY A 34 8.52 -34.28 43.60
CA GLY A 34 8.64 -34.63 42.17
C GLY A 34 8.20 -36.08 41.83
N HIS A 35 7.88 -36.29 40.54
CA HIS A 35 7.83 -37.57 39.79
C HIS A 35 6.67 -38.59 39.91
N LYS A 36 6.36 -39.14 38.71
CA LYS A 36 5.83 -40.48 38.35
C LYS A 36 4.31 -40.75 38.36
N HIS A 37 3.74 -40.74 37.15
CA HIS A 37 2.70 -41.68 36.71
C HIS A 37 3.19 -43.15 36.78
N PRO A 38 2.27 -44.13 36.79
CA PRO A 38 2.05 -44.90 35.56
C PRO A 38 0.57 -44.99 35.12
N GLN A 39 0.31 -45.77 34.07
CA GLN A 39 -0.98 -45.87 33.36
C GLN A 39 -1.91 -46.95 33.95
N GLN A 40 -3.23 -46.83 33.72
CA GLN A 40 -4.03 -47.90 33.11
C GLN A 40 -5.36 -47.35 32.52
N GLN A 41 -6.11 -48.18 31.78
CA GLN A 41 -7.13 -47.75 30.82
C GLN A 41 -8.47 -48.51 30.97
N GLN A 42 -9.56 -47.89 30.47
CA GLN A 42 -10.87 -48.47 30.11
C GLN A 42 -11.78 -49.05 31.22
N SER A 43 -12.98 -48.46 31.39
CA SER A 43 -14.22 -49.06 30.82
C SER A 43 -15.47 -48.14 30.89
N CYS A 44 -16.12 -47.99 29.73
CA CYS A 44 -17.52 -47.67 29.39
C CYS A 44 -18.53 -46.99 30.37
N MET A 45 -18.97 -45.80 29.96
CA MET A 45 -20.37 -45.36 29.71
C MET A 45 -21.52 -45.68 30.70
N ARG A 46 -22.24 -44.63 31.15
CA ARG A 46 -23.56 -44.17 30.60
C ARG A 46 -24.22 -43.09 31.48
N HIS A 47 -24.59 -41.94 30.91
CA HIS A 47 -25.91 -41.28 31.04
C HIS A 47 -25.95 -39.99 30.16
N ILE A 48 -27.14 -39.37 30.02
CA ILE A 48 -27.51 -38.33 29.03
C ILE A 48 -27.64 -38.92 27.61
N PRO A 49 -28.84 -39.42 27.25
CA PRO A 49 -29.68 -38.63 26.34
C PRO A 49 -31.20 -38.82 26.56
N GLN A 50 -31.92 -37.78 27.00
CA GLN A 50 -33.40 -37.77 26.99
C GLN A 50 -34.02 -36.44 26.52
N GLN A 51 -33.50 -35.28 26.95
CA GLN A 51 -34.11 -33.97 26.60
C GLN A 51 -34.12 -33.65 25.10
N LYS A 52 -33.04 -33.93 24.33
CA LYS A 52 -33.01 -33.65 22.88
C LYS A 52 -34.08 -34.41 22.08
N GLN A 53 -34.52 -35.58 22.55
CA GLN A 53 -35.59 -36.36 21.90
C GLN A 53 -37.02 -35.90 22.28
N GLN A 54 -37.19 -34.94 23.19
CA GLN A 54 -38.50 -34.31 23.42
C GLN A 54 -38.71 -33.12 22.48
N LEU A 55 -37.73 -32.22 22.38
CA LEU A 55 -37.80 -31.04 21.51
C LEU A 55 -38.09 -31.39 20.03
N GLN A 56 -37.40 -32.40 19.48
CA GLN A 56 -37.61 -32.81 18.08
C GLN A 56 -39.01 -33.38 17.80
N ARG A 57 -39.66 -34.01 18.80
CA ARG A 57 -41.04 -34.52 18.65
C ARG A 57 -42.08 -33.42 18.79
N GLN A 58 -41.80 -32.38 19.55
CA GLN A 58 -42.68 -31.21 19.66
C GLN A 58 -42.71 -30.41 18.35
N LEU A 59 -41.54 -30.16 17.75
CA LEU A 59 -41.44 -29.51 16.43
C LEU A 59 -42.12 -30.31 15.30
N GLN A 60 -42.01 -31.65 15.31
CA GLN A 60 -42.73 -32.49 14.34
C GLN A 60 -44.25 -32.47 14.55
N TRP A 61 -44.73 -32.36 15.80
CA TRP A 61 -46.16 -32.24 16.09
C TRP A 61 -46.73 -30.89 15.60
N GLU A 62 -45.99 -29.80 15.80
CA GLU A 62 -46.39 -28.45 15.36
C GLU A 62 -46.40 -28.33 13.82
N GLN A 63 -45.45 -28.95 13.11
CA GLN A 63 -45.49 -29.06 11.64
C GLN A 63 -46.66 -29.92 11.14
N GLN A 64 -47.04 -31.00 11.85
CA GLN A 64 -48.23 -31.79 11.48
C GLN A 64 -49.54 -31.04 11.71
N GLN A 65 -49.64 -30.17 12.71
CA GLN A 65 -50.83 -29.33 12.93
C GLN A 65 -51.06 -28.35 11.77
N GLN A 66 -50.01 -27.72 11.22
CA GLN A 66 -50.14 -26.78 10.11
C GLN A 66 -50.57 -27.44 8.79
N LEU A 67 -50.19 -28.70 8.54
CA LEU A 67 -50.54 -29.44 7.32
C LEU A 67 -51.99 -29.97 7.29
N VAL A 68 -52.71 -29.95 8.42
CA VAL A 68 -54.10 -30.45 8.50
C VAL A 68 -55.15 -29.39 8.12
N ASN A 69 -54.81 -28.10 8.18
CA ASN A 69 -55.77 -27.00 7.97
C ASN A 69 -55.99 -26.57 6.51
N ASN A 70 -55.32 -27.20 5.52
CA ASN A 70 -55.37 -26.79 4.11
C ASN A 70 -55.63 -27.96 3.13
N SER A 71 -56.74 -28.69 3.29
CA SER A 71 -57.29 -29.54 2.20
C SER A 71 -58.79 -29.84 2.35
N SER A 72 -59.63 -29.32 1.45
CA SER A 72 -61.05 -29.70 1.36
C SER A 72 -61.76 -29.35 0.03
N SER A 73 -61.22 -29.78 -1.12
CA SER A 73 -61.95 -30.00 -2.40
C SER A 73 -60.99 -30.34 -3.55
N GLU A 74 -61.25 -31.26 -4.49
CA GLU A 74 -62.01 -32.54 -4.51
C GLU A 74 -61.75 -33.18 -5.90
N PHE A 75 -61.25 -34.42 -5.97
CA PHE A 75 -61.25 -35.34 -7.15
C PHE A 75 -60.57 -34.86 -8.48
N ASP A 76 -60.10 -35.71 -9.42
CA ASP A 76 -60.02 -37.18 -9.48
C ASP A 76 -58.85 -37.69 -10.38
N GLU A 77 -58.62 -39.02 -10.37
CA GLU A 77 -58.05 -39.95 -11.41
C GLU A 77 -56.95 -39.54 -12.45
N PHE A 78 -56.07 -40.41 -12.97
CA PHE A 78 -55.38 -41.64 -12.49
C PHE A 78 -54.27 -42.06 -13.51
N HIS A 79 -53.10 -42.52 -13.04
CA HIS A 79 -52.11 -43.40 -13.73
C HIS A 79 -51.21 -42.95 -14.93
N TRP A 80 -49.99 -43.55 -14.93
CA TRP A 80 -48.92 -43.67 -15.96
C TRP A 80 -49.13 -45.05 -16.69
N PRO A 81 -48.59 -45.43 -17.90
CA PRO A 81 -47.16 -45.29 -18.27
C PRO A 81 -46.68 -45.34 -19.77
N SER A 82 -45.43 -44.91 -20.00
CA SER A 82 -44.35 -45.51 -20.86
C SER A 82 -44.48 -45.92 -22.36
N LYS A 83 -43.39 -45.58 -23.11
CA LYS A 83 -42.62 -46.39 -24.12
C LYS A 83 -43.13 -46.67 -25.57
N GLN A 84 -42.19 -46.50 -26.52
CA GLN A 84 -42.00 -47.25 -27.81
C GLN A 84 -43.08 -47.01 -28.93
N LEU A 85 -42.89 -47.20 -30.26
CA LEU A 85 -41.74 -47.58 -31.12
C LEU A 85 -41.90 -47.11 -32.62
N GLN A 86 -40.77 -47.04 -33.36
CA GLN A 86 -40.52 -47.27 -34.82
C GLN A 86 -41.57 -47.11 -35.97
N GLU A 87 -41.13 -46.35 -37.01
CA GLU A 87 -40.90 -46.77 -38.44
C GLU A 87 -41.84 -46.50 -39.66
N SER A 88 -41.14 -46.14 -40.76
CA SER A 88 -41.36 -46.45 -42.20
C SER A 88 -42.40 -45.61 -43.00
N ILE A 89 -42.36 -45.41 -44.35
CA ILE A 89 -41.86 -46.19 -45.51
C ILE A 89 -41.37 -45.27 -46.69
N ALA A 90 -40.32 -45.71 -47.43
CA ALA A 90 -39.89 -45.39 -48.85
C ALA A 90 -39.76 -43.94 -49.39
N GLY A 91 -38.95 -43.65 -50.43
CA GLY A 91 -37.91 -44.45 -51.13
C GLY A 91 -37.64 -44.04 -52.60
N GLY A 92 -36.44 -44.31 -53.14
CA GLY A 92 -36.17 -44.35 -54.59
C GLY A 92 -34.84 -43.75 -55.13
N ALA A 93 -33.98 -44.62 -55.68
CA ALA A 93 -32.95 -44.36 -56.73
C ALA A 93 -31.74 -43.41 -56.42
N LEU A 94 -30.60 -43.42 -57.15
CA LEU A 94 -29.88 -44.48 -57.90
C LEU A 94 -28.39 -44.08 -58.14
N GLY A 95 -27.44 -45.01 -57.96
CA GLY A 95 -26.08 -45.00 -58.55
C GLY A 95 -25.02 -44.05 -57.95
N GLY A 96 -23.76 -44.44 -57.72
CA GLY A 96 -23.15 -45.78 -57.80
C GLY A 96 -21.62 -45.77 -57.54
N GLY A 97 -21.04 -46.92 -57.14
CA GLY A 97 -19.59 -47.13 -56.92
C GLY A 97 -19.10 -46.74 -55.51
N ALA A 98 -19.01 -47.62 -54.50
CA ALA A 98 -18.13 -48.80 -54.31
C ALA A 98 -16.66 -48.43 -53.98
N ALA A 99 -16.00 -48.95 -52.93
CA ALA A 99 -16.40 -49.80 -51.79
C ALA A 99 -15.52 -49.41 -50.56
N GLY A 100 -15.94 -49.50 -49.29
CA GLY A 100 -16.16 -50.72 -48.49
C GLY A 100 -14.92 -51.01 -47.60
N GLY A 101 -14.99 -51.43 -46.33
CA GLY A 101 -16.11 -51.63 -45.40
C GLY A 101 -15.57 -51.80 -43.95
N GLY A 102 -16.40 -51.58 -42.91
CA GLY A 102 -15.94 -51.49 -41.51
C GLY A 102 -16.01 -52.77 -40.66
N LYS A 103 -15.97 -52.58 -39.31
CA LYS A 103 -15.94 -53.53 -38.15
C LYS A 103 -14.58 -53.52 -37.40
N ILE A 104 -14.42 -53.70 -36.07
CA ILE A 104 -15.29 -53.79 -34.86
C ILE A 104 -14.44 -53.60 -33.57
N TYR A 105 -15.11 -53.36 -32.42
CA TYR A 105 -14.75 -53.74 -31.03
C TYR A 105 -13.65 -53.05 -30.17
N ILE A 106 -14.11 -52.58 -28.99
CA ILE A 106 -13.61 -52.85 -27.60
C ILE A 106 -12.34 -52.11 -27.07
N THR A 107 -12.38 -51.91 -25.74
CA THR A 107 -11.49 -51.20 -24.79
C THR A 107 -10.35 -52.09 -24.21
N PRO A 108 -9.56 -51.65 -23.21
CA PRO A 108 -8.76 -50.41 -23.04
C PRO A 108 -7.25 -50.71 -22.74
N ALA A 109 -6.34 -49.74 -22.82
CA ALA A 109 -4.94 -49.87 -22.33
C ALA A 109 -4.19 -48.54 -22.09
N ASP A 110 -3.13 -48.59 -21.28
CA ASP A 110 -2.39 -47.46 -20.71
C ASP A 110 -1.18 -46.90 -21.51
N ILE A 111 -0.79 -45.71 -21.07
CA ILE A 111 0.48 -44.94 -21.15
C ILE A 111 1.78 -45.72 -21.51
N PRO A 112 2.66 -45.12 -22.33
CA PRO A 112 4.12 -45.21 -22.16
C PRO A 112 4.83 -43.85 -21.85
N PRO A 113 6.04 -43.85 -21.24
CA PRO A 113 6.71 -42.66 -20.64
C PRO A 113 7.77 -41.97 -21.56
N PRO A 114 8.50 -40.89 -21.12
CA PRO A 114 9.11 -39.89 -22.03
C PRO A 114 10.60 -40.11 -22.40
N PRO A 115 11.14 -39.34 -23.38
CA PRO A 115 12.54 -39.37 -23.80
C PRO A 115 13.44 -38.26 -23.22
N HIS A 116 14.66 -38.64 -22.80
CA HIS A 116 15.83 -37.78 -22.56
C HIS A 116 17.11 -38.59 -22.93
N PRO A 117 18.29 -37.98 -23.12
CA PRO A 117 18.60 -36.80 -23.94
C PRO A 117 19.76 -37.11 -24.94
N PRO A 118 20.02 -36.26 -25.96
CA PRO A 118 21.12 -36.49 -26.89
C PRO A 118 22.49 -35.99 -26.35
N HIS A 119 23.51 -36.86 -26.37
CA HIS A 119 24.93 -36.45 -26.26
C HIS A 119 25.53 -36.11 -27.64
N PRO A 120 26.56 -35.24 -27.72
CA PRO A 120 27.09 -34.75 -28.99
C PRO A 120 28.26 -35.57 -29.58
N HIS A 121 28.30 -35.65 -30.91
CA HIS A 121 29.49 -35.84 -31.74
C HIS A 121 29.64 -34.64 -32.70
N GLY A 122 30.82 -34.23 -33.17
CA GLY A 122 32.15 -34.75 -32.85
C GLY A 122 33.23 -34.54 -33.94
N SER A 123 33.46 -33.31 -34.43
CA SER A 123 34.57 -32.97 -35.35
C SER A 123 34.72 -31.45 -35.52
N GLY A 124 35.89 -30.81 -35.63
CA GLY A 124 37.28 -31.29 -35.43
C GLY A 124 38.32 -30.39 -36.13
N GLY A 125 39.53 -30.26 -35.57
CA GLY A 125 40.71 -29.70 -36.28
C GLY A 125 41.46 -28.53 -35.60
N ASN A 126 42.70 -28.80 -35.16
CA ASN A 126 43.92 -27.95 -35.05
C ASN A 126 43.82 -26.45 -34.65
N SER A 127 44.64 -25.91 -33.75
CA SER A 127 45.71 -26.41 -32.84
C SER A 127 46.05 -25.28 -31.81
N SER A 128 47.06 -25.24 -30.92
CA SER A 128 48.40 -25.87 -30.83
C SER A 128 48.98 -25.85 -29.38
N HIS A 129 50.17 -26.43 -29.21
CA HIS A 129 51.20 -26.12 -28.18
C HIS A 129 50.90 -26.25 -26.66
N SER A 130 51.15 -27.47 -26.18
CA SER A 130 52.29 -27.85 -25.30
C SER A 130 52.25 -27.82 -23.76
N HIS A 131 52.70 -28.97 -23.23
CA HIS A 131 53.43 -29.26 -21.98
C HIS A 131 52.73 -29.59 -20.63
N ASN A 132 52.64 -30.92 -20.42
CA ASN A 132 53.29 -31.70 -19.34
C ASN A 132 52.58 -32.02 -18.01
N ASN A 133 52.33 -33.34 -17.85
CA ASN A 133 52.58 -34.20 -16.68
C ASN A 133 51.78 -34.02 -15.36
N GLY A 134 51.36 -35.15 -14.75
CA GLY A 134 50.70 -35.13 -13.42
C GLY A 134 50.52 -36.46 -12.64
N ASN A 135 50.25 -37.61 -13.30
CA ASN A 135 50.23 -38.98 -12.72
C ASN A 135 49.32 -39.31 -11.49
N LYS A 136 48.26 -40.10 -11.76
CA LYS A 136 47.92 -41.40 -11.12
C LYS A 136 47.34 -41.55 -9.69
N SER A 137 46.22 -42.30 -9.65
CA SER A 137 45.93 -43.50 -8.80
C SER A 137 45.54 -43.35 -7.32
N ARG A 138 44.76 -44.26 -6.67
CA ARG A 138 43.91 -45.41 -7.14
C ARG A 138 42.97 -45.91 -6.00
N GLN A 139 41.90 -46.62 -6.41
CA GLN A 139 41.25 -47.78 -5.75
C GLN A 139 40.42 -47.65 -4.44
N HIS A 140 39.11 -47.89 -4.64
CA HIS A 140 38.09 -48.61 -3.84
C HIS A 140 38.56 -50.00 -3.28
N PRO A 141 37.85 -50.71 -2.34
CA PRO A 141 36.43 -51.12 -2.51
C PRO A 141 35.49 -51.48 -1.31
N GLN A 142 34.17 -51.46 -1.61
CA GLN A 142 33.05 -52.41 -1.29
C GLN A 142 32.79 -52.98 0.13
N HIS A 143 31.50 -53.01 0.55
CA HIS A 143 30.62 -54.20 0.36
C HIS A 143 29.09 -53.91 0.54
N HIS A 144 28.23 -54.95 0.53
CA HIS A 144 26.81 -54.93 0.09
C HIS A 144 25.76 -55.44 1.11
N HIS A 145 24.47 -55.28 0.72
CA HIS A 145 23.24 -56.09 1.00
C HIS A 145 22.17 -55.46 1.93
N GLN A 146 20.85 -55.69 1.79
CA GLN A 146 19.94 -55.84 0.62
C GLN A 146 18.45 -55.77 1.11
N HIS A 147 17.47 -55.63 0.20
CA HIS A 147 15.99 -55.50 0.42
C HIS A 147 15.28 -56.86 0.75
N PRO A 148 13.92 -57.02 0.87
CA PRO A 148 12.76 -56.15 0.47
C PRO A 148 11.43 -56.16 1.32
N GLN A 149 10.40 -55.46 0.79
CA GLN A 149 8.93 -55.73 0.84
C GLN A 149 7.93 -54.83 1.63
N THR A 150 7.40 -53.82 0.91
CA THR A 150 5.97 -53.49 0.64
C THR A 150 4.96 -53.07 1.74
N PRO A 151 3.85 -52.35 1.40
CA PRO A 151 3.17 -51.43 2.32
C PRO A 151 1.68 -51.74 2.63
N HIS A 152 1.08 -50.95 3.52
CA HIS A 152 -0.38 -50.82 3.69
C HIS A 152 -0.85 -49.37 3.51
N ARG A 153 -2.04 -49.19 2.90
CA ARG A 153 -2.80 -47.94 2.83
C ARG A 153 -3.85 -47.89 3.94
N THR A 154 -4.10 -46.70 4.50
CA THR A 154 -5.35 -46.32 5.17
C THR A 154 -5.70 -44.87 4.82
N PRO A 155 -6.98 -44.52 4.61
CA PRO A 155 -7.40 -43.20 4.13
C PRO A 155 -7.55 -42.17 5.27
N PRO A 156 -7.44 -40.86 4.99
CA PRO A 156 -7.77 -39.81 5.95
C PRO A 156 -9.30 -39.66 6.11
N HIS A 157 -9.77 -39.54 7.35
CA HIS A 157 -11.17 -39.25 7.64
C HIS A 157 -11.49 -37.77 7.39
N ARG A 158 -12.48 -37.50 6.52
CA ARG A 158 -13.15 -36.18 6.48
C ARG A 158 -13.99 -36.02 7.75
N CYS A 159 -13.62 -35.09 8.62
CA CYS A 159 -14.51 -34.58 9.65
C CYS A 159 -15.23 -33.35 9.09
N LYS A 160 -16.55 -33.45 8.89
CA LYS A 160 -17.41 -32.27 8.74
C LYS A 160 -17.59 -31.63 10.12
N CYS A 161 -17.22 -30.37 10.26
CA CYS A 161 -17.69 -29.52 11.36
C CYS A 161 -18.76 -28.58 10.80
N GLU A 162 -20.02 -28.98 10.90
CA GLU A 162 -21.16 -28.13 10.55
C GLU A 162 -21.52 -27.28 11.77
N HIS A 163 -21.05 -26.04 11.79
CA HIS A 163 -21.54 -25.00 12.69
C HIS A 163 -22.42 -24.04 11.89
N PRO A 164 -23.65 -23.73 12.33
CA PRO A 164 -24.39 -22.61 11.78
C PRO A 164 -23.69 -21.31 12.19
N ILE A 165 -23.38 -20.47 11.22
CA ILE A 165 -22.95 -19.09 11.46
C ILE A 165 -24.19 -18.23 11.30
N GLU A 166 -24.71 -17.69 12.40
CA GLU A 166 -25.64 -16.58 12.36
C GLU A 166 -24.81 -15.31 12.09
N LEU A 167 -24.95 -14.74 10.90
CA LEU A 167 -24.45 -13.41 10.60
C LEU A 167 -25.30 -12.42 11.42
N LEU A 168 -24.67 -11.70 12.35
CA LEU A 168 -25.31 -10.62 13.07
C LEU A 168 -25.23 -9.34 12.23
N ASP A 169 -26.24 -9.15 11.37
CA ASP A 169 -26.53 -7.84 10.83
C ASP A 169 -26.83 -6.88 11.99
N TYR A 170 -26.08 -5.77 12.05
CA TYR A 170 -26.32 -4.68 12.99
C TYR A 170 -26.84 -3.47 12.22
N ASP A 171 -28.17 -3.33 12.21
CA ASP A 171 -28.85 -2.14 11.73
C ASP A 171 -28.36 -0.90 12.47
N PHE A 172 -27.98 0.14 11.72
CA PHE A 172 -27.59 1.45 12.23
C PHE A 172 -28.66 2.50 11.91
N GLU A 173 -29.82 2.39 12.58
CA GLU A 173 -30.81 3.47 12.67
C GLU A 173 -30.78 4.14 14.07
N ASP A 174 -31.32 5.37 14.14
CA ASP A 174 -31.48 6.23 15.32
C ASP A 174 -30.25 6.60 16.18
N ALA A 175 -29.60 7.70 15.81
CA ALA A 175 -28.80 8.54 16.71
C ALA A 175 -28.83 10.06 16.34
N THR A 176 -29.99 10.59 15.94
CA THR A 176 -30.13 11.98 15.43
C THR A 176 -30.42 13.03 16.50
N ALA A 177 -29.47 13.36 17.40
CA ALA A 177 -29.43 14.66 18.13
C ALA A 177 -28.18 14.88 19.03
N ALA A 178 -27.07 15.41 18.50
CA ALA A 178 -25.96 15.94 19.32
C ALA A 178 -25.03 16.93 18.57
N THR A 179 -25.56 18.01 17.99
CA THR A 179 -24.77 18.95 17.19
C THR A 179 -24.02 20.01 18.02
N SER A 180 -22.78 19.72 18.43
CA SER A 180 -21.66 20.69 18.47
C SER A 180 -20.32 20.04 18.87
N ALA A 181 -19.21 20.69 18.47
CA ALA A 181 -17.82 20.37 18.87
C ALA A 181 -17.10 19.14 18.26
N ALA A 182 -17.29 18.85 16.96
CA ALA A 182 -16.38 17.96 16.21
C ALA A 182 -16.19 18.45 14.75
N ALA A 183 -15.26 19.39 14.53
CA ALA A 183 -15.07 20.05 13.21
C ALA A 183 -13.61 20.46 12.90
N ALA A 184 -12.61 19.77 13.47
CA ALA A 184 -11.21 20.19 13.41
C ALA A 184 -10.18 19.05 13.16
N ALA A 185 -10.63 17.85 12.76
CA ALA A 185 -9.81 16.63 12.74
C ALA A 185 -9.75 15.89 11.38
N ALA A 186 -10.15 16.53 10.27
CA ALA A 186 -10.37 15.87 8.98
C ALA A 186 -9.38 16.25 7.87
N THR A 187 -8.20 16.79 8.20
CA THR A 187 -7.34 17.51 7.23
C THR A 187 -5.85 17.12 7.26
N ALA A 188 -5.50 15.92 7.76
CA ALA A 188 -4.11 15.43 7.81
C ALA A 188 -3.82 14.23 6.87
N ALA A 189 -4.84 13.53 6.40
CA ALA A 189 -4.70 12.19 5.79
C ALA A 189 -4.64 12.16 4.25
N ALA A 190 -3.79 13.00 3.63
CA ALA A 190 -3.51 12.93 2.18
C ALA A 190 -2.23 13.67 1.74
N SER A 191 -1.05 13.33 2.26
CA SER A 191 0.23 13.86 1.75
C SER A 191 1.43 12.94 2.01
N ALA A 192 2.36 12.90 1.05
CA ALA A 192 3.54 12.03 1.02
C ALA A 192 3.28 10.52 1.18
N LEU A 193 2.68 9.92 0.15
CA LEU A 193 3.00 8.54 -0.24
C LEU A 193 4.21 8.57 -1.19
N HIS A 194 5.42 8.41 -0.65
CA HIS A 194 6.66 8.27 -1.44
C HIS A 194 7.52 7.08 -0.94
N HIS A 195 6.98 5.88 -1.14
CA HIS A 195 7.75 4.64 -1.25
C HIS A 195 7.70 4.14 -2.71
N SER A 196 8.72 3.39 -3.15
CA SER A 196 8.91 2.96 -4.54
C SER A 196 8.09 1.71 -4.90
N HIS A 197 6.76 1.86 -4.91
CA HIS A 197 5.84 0.81 -5.37
C HIS A 197 5.27 1.13 -6.75
N ARG A 198 5.33 0.15 -7.65
CA ARG A 198 4.41 -0.12 -8.78
C ARG A 198 3.66 1.09 -9.35
N HIS A 199 4.31 1.88 -10.23
CA HIS A 199 3.65 2.91 -11.05
C HIS A 199 2.79 2.28 -12.17
N GLN A 200 1.83 1.43 -11.82
CA GLN A 200 0.82 0.90 -12.74
C GLN A 200 -0.48 1.68 -12.52
N HIS A 201 -0.56 2.86 -13.12
CA HIS A 201 -1.83 3.56 -13.28
C HIS A 201 -2.62 2.93 -14.42
N PRO A 202 -3.80 2.32 -14.19
CA PRO A 202 -4.71 2.00 -15.28
C PRO A 202 -5.19 3.31 -15.94
N PRO A 203 -5.19 3.41 -17.28
CA PRO A 203 -5.89 4.50 -17.95
C PRO A 203 -7.40 4.33 -17.78
N TYR A 204 -8.10 5.44 -17.57
CA TYR A 204 -9.55 5.56 -17.35
C TYR A 204 -10.04 5.11 -15.95
N TYR A 205 -10.99 5.89 -15.40
CA TYR A 205 -11.65 5.72 -14.10
C TYR A 205 -10.78 5.81 -12.82
N TYR A 206 -9.84 6.75 -12.75
CA TYR A 206 -9.92 7.85 -11.76
C TYR A 206 -8.95 8.99 -12.13
N LYS A 207 -9.39 10.25 -12.01
CA LYS A 207 -8.55 11.44 -12.23
C LYS A 207 -7.99 11.94 -10.88
N ALA A 208 -6.78 12.48 -10.89
CA ALA A 208 -6.00 12.71 -9.68
C ALA A 208 -6.62 13.76 -8.73
N SER A 209 -6.65 13.45 -7.42
CA SER A 209 -7.08 14.35 -6.36
C SER A 209 -6.00 15.39 -6.00
N GLY A 210 -6.23 16.66 -6.29
CA GLY A 210 -5.34 17.77 -5.94
C GLY A 210 -5.52 18.26 -4.49
N ALA A 211 -4.42 18.39 -3.75
CA ALA A 211 -4.43 18.91 -2.38
C ALA A 211 -4.48 20.46 -2.33
N ILE A 212 -5.22 21.01 -1.36
CA ILE A 212 -5.33 22.46 -1.13
C ILE A 212 -4.41 22.86 0.02
N ALA A 213 -3.60 23.91 -0.19
CA ALA A 213 -2.84 24.56 0.88
C ALA A 213 -3.51 25.90 1.25
N ASN A 214 -4.19 25.94 2.40
CA ASN A 214 -4.79 27.18 2.92
C ASN A 214 -3.74 28.02 3.69
N SER A 215 -3.36 29.17 3.14
CA SER A 215 -2.58 30.19 3.86
C SER A 215 -3.40 31.48 4.00
N ALA A 216 -4.05 31.66 5.15
CA ALA A 216 -4.88 32.83 5.43
C ALA A 216 -4.05 33.98 6.02
N THR A 217 -3.75 35.01 5.23
CA THR A 217 -3.23 36.30 5.72
C THR A 217 -3.93 37.46 5.02
N ALA A 218 -4.86 38.11 5.72
CA ALA A 218 -5.43 39.39 5.29
C ALA A 218 -4.48 40.55 5.64
N GLY A 219 -4.42 41.58 4.80
CA GLY A 219 -3.63 42.79 5.12
C GLY A 219 -3.29 43.66 3.91
N SER A 220 -4.21 44.53 3.48
CA SER A 220 -3.85 45.65 2.60
C SER A 220 -3.35 46.84 3.42
N SER A 221 -2.23 47.49 3.03
CA SER A 221 -2.16 48.96 2.89
C SER A 221 -0.74 49.52 2.66
N TYR A 222 -0.70 50.56 1.83
CA TYR A 222 0.15 51.76 1.85
C TYR A 222 1.59 51.78 2.41
N GLN A 223 2.47 52.25 1.51
CA GLN A 223 3.68 53.07 1.70
C GLN A 223 3.90 53.72 3.10
N LEU A 224 5.13 53.63 3.65
CA LEU A 224 6.13 54.74 3.59
C LEU A 224 7.48 54.44 4.32
N ARG A 225 8.55 54.97 3.71
CA ARG A 225 9.91 55.34 4.19
C ARG A 225 10.44 54.93 5.59
N ARG A 226 11.72 54.49 5.56
CA ARG A 226 12.91 54.89 6.37
C ARG A 226 12.65 55.75 7.65
N HIS A 227 13.34 55.52 8.79
CA HIS A 227 14.81 55.47 8.93
C HIS A 227 15.31 54.78 10.22
N SER A 228 16.40 54.01 10.11
CA SER A 228 17.67 54.09 10.88
C SER A 228 17.72 54.38 12.41
N ALA A 229 18.64 53.64 13.06
CA ALA A 229 19.51 54.01 14.20
C ALA A 229 19.20 53.45 15.62
N LYS A 230 20.00 52.44 16.00
CA LYS A 230 20.80 52.29 17.24
C LYS A 230 20.57 53.34 18.36
N LEU A 231 20.39 52.89 19.61
CA LEU A 231 21.46 52.85 20.64
C LEU A 231 21.05 52.18 21.98
N HIS A 232 22.01 52.15 22.90
CA HIS A 232 22.17 51.33 24.11
C HIS A 232 21.45 51.82 25.41
N GLU A 233 21.36 50.89 26.36
CA GLU A 233 21.55 51.05 27.84
C GLU A 233 20.58 51.83 28.77
N SER A 234 19.81 51.02 29.53
CA SER A 234 20.03 50.77 30.98
C SER A 234 19.19 51.46 32.08
N MET A 235 18.97 50.64 33.14
CA MET A 235 18.84 50.95 34.57
C MET A 235 17.61 51.69 35.19
N LEU A 236 17.01 50.98 36.18
CA LEU A 236 16.58 51.45 37.51
C LEU A 236 15.39 52.44 37.67
N GLY A 237 14.17 51.90 37.62
CA GLY A 237 13.21 51.77 38.75
C GLY A 237 12.81 52.97 39.65
N GLY A 238 11.49 53.13 39.86
CA GLY A 238 10.92 53.86 41.01
C GLY A 238 9.42 54.26 40.90
N LEU A 239 8.60 53.81 41.88
CA LEU A 239 7.40 54.42 42.51
C LEU A 239 6.74 55.66 41.85
N GLY A 240 5.42 55.85 41.70
CA GLY A 240 4.16 55.16 42.13
C GLY A 240 2.95 55.91 41.48
N GLY A 241 1.66 55.85 41.89
CA GLY A 241 0.91 55.14 42.95
C GLY A 241 -0.52 55.74 43.11
N SER A 242 -1.43 55.11 43.89
CA SER A 242 -2.87 55.47 44.13
C SER A 242 -3.83 55.26 42.93
N SER A 243 -5.16 55.09 43.05
CA SER A 243 -6.17 55.29 44.14
C SER A 243 -7.48 54.48 43.81
N ILE A 244 -8.53 54.21 44.61
CA ILE A 244 -8.93 54.42 46.04
C ILE A 244 -10.20 53.55 46.38
N ASP A 245 -10.82 53.73 47.56
CA ASP A 245 -12.17 53.27 48.05
C ASP A 245 -12.37 51.84 48.63
N ASP A 246 -13.36 51.74 49.54
CA ASP A 246 -13.42 50.82 50.72
C ASP A 246 -14.70 49.93 50.81
N ASP A 247 -14.69 48.88 51.67
CA ASP A 247 -15.55 48.80 52.88
C ASP A 247 -15.41 47.51 53.74
N ASP A 248 -14.79 47.67 54.91
CA ASP A 248 -15.20 47.27 56.29
C ASP A 248 -15.31 45.81 56.85
N LEU A 249 -15.24 45.76 58.19
CA LEU A 249 -15.70 44.78 59.20
C LEU A 249 -14.88 43.50 59.59
N HIS A 250 -14.10 43.68 60.67
CA HIS A 250 -14.20 42.96 61.97
C HIS A 250 -13.44 41.65 62.33
N SER A 251 -12.71 41.80 63.45
CA SER A 251 -12.57 40.84 64.59
C SER A 251 -11.37 39.89 64.64
N ALA A 252 -10.94 39.59 65.88
CA ALA A 252 -9.71 38.88 66.22
C ALA A 252 -9.82 38.18 67.60
N GLY A 253 -8.82 37.35 67.94
CA GLY A 253 -8.42 37.12 69.33
C GLY A 253 -8.45 35.67 69.82
N GLY A 254 -7.27 35.13 70.14
CA GLY A 254 -7.08 33.77 70.69
C GLY A 254 -5.74 33.62 71.41
N PHE A 255 -5.72 34.05 72.68
CA PHE A 255 -4.64 34.03 73.67
C PHE A 255 -3.73 32.77 73.74
N GLY A 256 -2.48 32.84 74.24
CA GLY A 256 -1.70 34.03 74.66
C GLY A 256 -0.53 33.76 75.65
N ASP A 257 0.44 34.69 75.65
CA ASP A 257 1.47 35.04 76.68
C ASP A 257 2.50 33.99 77.20
N GLY A 258 3.68 34.47 77.67
CA GLY A 258 4.84 33.68 78.10
C GLY A 258 6.05 34.48 78.65
N MET A 259 5.82 35.67 79.24
CA MET A 259 6.76 36.65 79.80
C MET A 259 8.11 36.22 80.47
N THR A 260 9.25 36.61 79.83
CA THR A 260 10.57 37.02 80.40
C THR A 260 11.45 36.12 81.32
N ARG A 261 12.79 36.30 81.21
CA ARG A 261 13.74 36.88 82.23
C ARG A 261 15.06 36.12 82.50
N PHE A 262 16.11 36.90 82.78
CA PHE A 262 17.42 36.62 83.44
C PHE A 262 18.55 35.74 82.83
N LYS A 263 19.65 36.47 82.52
CA LYS A 263 21.11 36.19 82.74
C LYS A 263 21.63 34.78 83.06
N ASN A 264 22.53 34.33 82.17
CA ASN A 264 23.88 33.78 82.43
C ASN A 264 24.11 32.67 83.49
N LEU A 265 24.46 31.46 83.00
CA LEU A 265 25.47 30.60 83.65
C LEU A 265 26.21 29.71 82.61
N VAL A 266 27.48 30.06 82.35
CA VAL A 266 28.68 29.22 82.14
C VAL A 266 28.60 27.84 81.41
N TYR A 267 29.55 27.64 80.47
CA TYR A 267 30.09 26.36 79.90
C TYR A 267 29.32 25.57 78.82
N SER A 268 30.01 25.33 77.69
CA SER A 268 30.62 24.00 77.38
C SER A 268 31.55 24.09 76.15
N LYS A 269 32.65 23.33 76.13
CA LYS A 269 33.61 23.28 75.00
C LYS A 269 33.02 22.62 73.74
N GLU A 270 32.01 21.77 73.86
CA GLU A 270 31.48 20.99 72.73
C GLU A 270 30.86 21.82 71.61
N LYS A 271 30.15 22.92 71.93
CA LYS A 271 29.47 23.73 70.91
C LYS A 271 30.47 24.36 69.93
N LYS A 272 31.70 24.68 70.38
CA LYS A 272 32.84 25.10 69.52
C LYS A 272 33.52 23.97 68.74
N ARG A 273 33.20 22.70 69.00
CA ARG A 273 33.57 21.57 68.12
C ARG A 273 32.49 21.32 67.08
N ARG A 274 31.21 21.25 67.47
CA ARG A 274 30.09 21.08 66.53
C ARG A 274 30.00 22.23 65.52
N LEU A 275 30.14 23.50 65.94
CA LEU A 275 30.15 24.64 65.03
C LEU A 275 31.33 24.61 64.04
N ARG A 276 32.52 24.16 64.46
CA ARG A 276 33.66 23.99 63.54
C ARG A 276 33.46 22.83 62.57
N ILE A 277 32.87 21.71 63.00
CA ILE A 277 32.52 20.61 62.09
C ILE A 277 31.49 21.09 61.05
N ILE A 278 30.46 21.84 61.46
CA ILE A 278 29.48 22.43 60.54
C ILE A 278 30.16 23.40 59.55
N LEU A 279 31.03 24.29 60.03
CA LEU A 279 31.77 25.21 59.15
C LEU A 279 32.75 24.49 58.21
N CYS A 280 33.36 23.38 58.62
CA CYS A 280 34.18 22.54 57.75
C CYS A 280 33.33 21.77 56.72
N ILE A 281 32.13 21.31 57.08
CA ILE A 281 31.21 20.64 56.14
C ILE A 281 30.66 21.65 55.14
N VAL A 282 30.20 22.83 55.58
CA VAL A 282 29.76 23.92 54.68
C VAL A 282 30.93 24.39 53.81
N GLY A 283 32.13 24.54 54.37
CA GLY A 283 33.34 24.87 53.62
C GLY A 283 33.71 23.79 52.59
N ALA A 284 33.54 22.51 52.90
CA ALA A 284 33.74 21.41 51.95
C ALA A 284 32.66 21.37 50.86
N ILE A 285 31.39 21.62 51.20
CA ILE A 285 30.30 21.72 50.21
C ILE A 285 30.54 22.91 49.27
N VAL A 286 30.93 24.07 49.80
CA VAL A 286 31.29 25.25 48.99
C VAL A 286 32.55 24.98 48.16
N ALA A 287 33.56 24.30 48.69
CA ALA A 287 34.75 23.91 47.92
C ALA A 287 34.44 22.89 46.83
N VAL A 288 33.53 21.93 47.06
CA VAL A 288 33.05 20.98 46.04
C VAL A 288 32.17 21.68 45.00
N ALA A 289 31.32 22.65 45.41
CA ALA A 289 30.54 23.46 44.47
C ALA A 289 31.44 24.37 43.61
N LEU A 290 32.48 24.96 44.20
CA LEU A 290 33.49 25.76 43.48
C LEU A 290 34.38 24.90 42.60
N LEU A 291 34.74 23.69 43.03
CA LEU A 291 35.44 22.72 42.17
C LEU A 291 34.53 22.22 41.04
N ALA A 292 33.24 22.02 41.27
CA ALA A 292 32.28 21.63 40.24
C ALA A 292 32.03 22.77 39.24
N THR A 293 31.91 24.03 39.69
CA THR A 293 31.82 25.16 38.75
C THR A 293 33.14 25.45 38.04
N LEU A 294 34.30 25.27 38.68
CA LEU A 294 35.59 25.29 37.99
C LEU A 294 35.71 24.14 36.98
N LEU A 295 35.23 22.93 37.30
CA LEU A 295 35.24 21.80 36.37
C LEU A 295 34.30 22.07 35.19
N VAL A 296 33.12 22.65 35.41
CA VAL A 296 32.20 23.09 34.35
C VAL A 296 32.75 24.25 33.53
N ILE A 297 33.55 25.15 34.13
CA ILE A 297 34.25 26.21 33.40
C ILE A 297 35.36 25.63 32.54
N PHE A 298 36.24 24.77 33.08
CA PHE A 298 37.33 24.15 32.32
C PHE A 298 36.82 23.20 31.22
N LEU A 299 35.90 22.29 31.55
CA LEU A 299 35.24 21.43 30.54
C LEU A 299 34.37 22.22 29.57
N GLY A 300 33.94 23.44 29.93
CA GLY A 300 33.20 24.37 29.07
C GLY A 300 34.09 25.38 28.33
N SER A 301 35.43 25.28 28.44
CA SER A 301 36.37 26.21 27.79
C SER A 301 37.39 25.54 26.85
N ASP A 302 37.46 24.21 26.81
CA ASP A 302 38.30 23.47 25.86
C ASP A 302 37.57 23.14 24.53
N ASP A 303 36.22 23.24 24.49
CA ASP A 303 35.39 22.94 23.30
C ASP A 303 35.50 23.97 22.16
N ASP A 304 36.06 25.17 22.39
CA ASP A 304 36.18 26.23 21.38
C ASP A 304 37.34 26.01 20.37
N ASN A 305 37.95 24.82 20.36
CA ASN A 305 39.02 24.41 19.43
C ASN A 305 38.53 23.67 18.17
N GLY A 306 37.61 24.30 17.44
CA GLY A 306 37.58 24.18 15.97
C GLY A 306 37.09 22.87 15.35
N SER A 307 35.93 22.35 15.76
CA SER A 307 35.07 21.58 14.85
C SER A 307 34.03 22.49 14.17
N SER A 308 33.45 22.05 13.06
CA SER A 308 32.45 22.84 12.28
C SER A 308 31.00 22.65 12.79
N ASP A 309 30.80 22.32 14.07
CA ASP A 309 29.53 21.82 14.60
C ASP A 309 28.52 22.89 15.06
N LYS A 310 28.55 24.07 14.44
CA LYS A 310 27.36 24.93 14.43
C LYS A 310 26.39 24.41 13.37
N PRO A 311 25.07 24.32 13.65
CA PRO A 311 24.09 24.20 12.58
C PRO A 311 24.31 25.35 11.58
N ASN A 312 24.24 25.05 10.29
CA ASN A 312 24.00 26.13 9.33
C ASN A 312 22.58 26.63 9.61
N ASP A 313 22.41 27.92 9.92
CA ASP A 313 21.09 28.53 10.16
C ASP A 313 20.13 28.39 8.94
N ASN A 314 20.67 27.99 7.78
CA ASN A 314 19.96 27.72 6.53
C ASN A 314 19.83 26.21 6.20
N ALA A 315 19.96 25.29 7.15
CA ALA A 315 19.79 23.85 6.91
C ALA A 315 18.32 23.41 6.98
N ILE A 316 17.96 22.35 6.25
CA ILE A 316 16.59 21.79 6.24
C ILE A 316 16.34 21.04 7.55
N ASN A 317 15.25 21.34 8.26
CA ASN A 317 14.90 20.71 9.53
C ASN A 317 13.93 19.54 9.31
N LEU A 318 13.76 18.68 10.33
CA LEU A 318 12.81 17.57 10.25
C LEU A 318 11.38 18.10 10.01
N GLU A 319 10.99 19.16 10.72
CA GLU A 319 9.68 19.79 10.57
C GLU A 319 9.42 20.34 9.15
N ASP A 320 10.46 20.76 8.43
CA ASP A 320 10.34 21.23 7.03
C ASP A 320 9.92 20.10 6.07
N VAL A 321 10.21 18.86 6.45
CA VAL A 321 9.82 17.63 5.76
C VAL A 321 8.48 17.10 6.29
N LEU A 322 8.25 17.12 7.61
CA LEU A 322 7.01 16.61 8.24
C LEU A 322 5.77 17.42 7.85
N SER A 323 5.87 18.76 7.91
CA SER A 323 4.81 19.68 7.48
C SER A 323 4.56 19.68 5.97
N GLY A 324 5.39 18.97 5.19
CA GLY A 324 5.39 19.01 3.73
C GLY A 324 5.71 20.38 3.14
N GLN A 325 6.19 21.34 3.93
CA GLN A 325 6.24 22.73 3.52
C GLN A 325 7.29 23.05 2.44
N LEU A 326 8.20 22.11 2.17
CA LEU A 326 9.18 22.10 1.08
C LEU A 326 8.81 21.15 -0.08
N TYR A 327 7.61 20.58 -0.09
CA TYR A 327 7.15 19.73 -1.19
C TYR A 327 6.77 20.59 -2.40
N ALA A 328 7.13 20.10 -3.59
CA ALA A 328 6.76 20.76 -4.84
C ALA A 328 5.29 20.48 -5.18
N LYS A 329 4.53 21.55 -5.42
CA LYS A 329 3.21 21.47 -6.04
C LYS A 329 3.33 20.89 -7.45
N ARG A 330 2.25 20.27 -7.92
CA ARG A 330 2.11 19.61 -9.23
C ARG A 330 0.75 19.97 -9.81
N PHE A 331 0.43 19.46 -11.00
CA PHE A 331 -0.93 19.52 -11.53
C PHE A 331 -1.96 19.05 -10.48
N ASN A 332 -2.90 19.93 -10.16
CA ASN A 332 -3.95 19.75 -9.14
C ASN A 332 -5.36 19.75 -9.75
N GLY A 333 -5.46 19.78 -11.08
CA GLY A 333 -6.69 19.70 -11.84
C GLY A 333 -6.91 18.33 -12.47
N SER A 334 -7.96 18.25 -13.26
CA SER A 334 -8.34 17.07 -14.02
C SER A 334 -8.96 17.47 -15.36
N TRP A 335 -8.87 16.59 -16.36
CA TRP A 335 -9.48 16.85 -17.67
C TRP A 335 -11.01 16.82 -17.58
N SER A 336 -11.61 17.93 -17.98
CA SER A 336 -13.04 18.10 -18.18
C SER A 336 -13.38 17.97 -19.67
N ASN A 337 -14.63 18.24 -20.04
CA ASN A 337 -15.12 18.07 -21.42
C ASN A 337 -14.36 18.99 -22.39
N GLY A 338 -13.97 18.45 -23.56
CA GLY A 338 -13.26 19.22 -24.60
C GLY A 338 -11.80 19.50 -24.24
N ASN A 339 -11.44 20.78 -24.17
CA ASN A 339 -10.10 21.26 -23.80
C ASN A 339 -10.07 21.98 -22.45
N ASN A 340 -11.04 21.66 -21.58
CA ASN A 340 -11.20 22.32 -20.29
C ASN A 340 -10.51 21.53 -19.17
N VAL A 341 -9.99 22.23 -18.17
CA VAL A 341 -9.47 21.63 -16.93
C VAL A 341 -10.34 22.06 -15.76
N ILE A 342 -10.89 21.09 -15.02
CA ILE A 342 -11.62 21.33 -13.77
C ILE A 342 -10.68 21.11 -12.59
N TYR A 343 -10.60 22.09 -11.69
CA TYR A 343 -9.71 22.10 -10.53
C TYR A 343 -10.35 22.85 -9.34
N LYS A 344 -9.68 22.85 -8.19
CA LYS A 344 -10.15 23.53 -6.97
C LYS A 344 -9.20 24.66 -6.58
N GLU A 345 -9.75 25.87 -6.47
CA GLU A 345 -9.03 27.13 -6.24
C GLU A 345 -9.64 27.87 -5.06
N HIS A 346 -8.86 28.16 -4.01
CA HIS A 346 -9.34 28.81 -2.78
C HIS A 346 -10.60 28.17 -2.16
N ALA A 347 -10.75 26.85 -2.35
CA ALA A 347 -11.90 26.00 -2.02
C ALA A 347 -13.15 26.07 -2.94
N ASP A 348 -13.16 26.94 -3.96
CA ASP A 348 -14.14 26.92 -5.05
C ASP A 348 -13.77 25.86 -6.10
N ILE A 349 -14.75 25.19 -6.70
CA ILE A 349 -14.54 24.34 -7.89
C ILE A 349 -14.68 25.22 -9.13
N VAL A 350 -13.64 25.24 -9.96
CA VAL A 350 -13.51 26.11 -11.14
C VAL A 350 -13.14 25.29 -12.38
N GLU A 351 -13.55 25.77 -13.55
CA GLU A 351 -13.20 25.18 -14.84
C GLU A 351 -12.55 26.22 -15.76
N MET A 352 -11.35 25.90 -16.26
CA MET A 352 -10.59 26.74 -17.18
C MET A 352 -10.64 26.17 -18.60
N ASP A 353 -11.01 27.01 -19.57
CA ASP A 353 -10.82 26.74 -21.00
C ASP A 353 -9.38 27.10 -21.41
N LEU A 354 -8.57 26.10 -21.79
CA LEU A 354 -7.16 26.29 -22.16
C LEU A 354 -6.93 27.10 -23.46
N LYS A 355 -7.96 27.34 -24.28
CA LYS A 355 -7.85 28.11 -25.53
C LYS A 355 -8.19 29.58 -25.36
N THR A 356 -9.14 29.91 -24.49
CA THR A 356 -9.48 31.32 -24.15
C THR A 356 -8.82 31.82 -22.87
N LEU A 357 -8.32 30.91 -22.03
CA LEU A 357 -7.86 31.16 -20.65
C LEU A 357 -8.96 31.73 -19.73
N ALA A 358 -10.23 31.59 -20.11
CA ALA A 358 -11.36 31.94 -19.25
C ALA A 358 -11.53 30.91 -18.13
N VAL A 359 -11.65 31.38 -16.89
CA VAL A 359 -11.92 30.57 -15.70
C VAL A 359 -13.36 30.84 -15.25
N ASN A 360 -14.17 29.79 -15.16
CA ASN A 360 -15.55 29.84 -14.73
C ASN A 360 -15.70 29.12 -13.38
N THR A 361 -16.21 29.80 -12.35
CA THR A 361 -16.57 29.13 -11.08
C THR A 361 -17.81 28.27 -11.30
N LEU A 362 -17.67 26.95 -11.12
CA LEU A 362 -18.78 26.00 -11.19
C LEU A 362 -19.53 25.91 -9.86
N LEU A 363 -18.79 25.94 -8.74
CA LEU A 363 -19.38 25.89 -7.40
C LEU A 363 -18.49 26.61 -6.37
N ALA A 364 -19.03 27.66 -5.74
CA ALA A 364 -18.34 28.41 -4.69
C ALA A 364 -18.45 27.73 -3.31
N ASN A 365 -17.46 27.94 -2.45
CA ASN A 365 -17.33 27.36 -1.11
C ASN A 365 -17.54 25.83 -1.08
N ALA A 366 -16.94 25.12 -2.03
CA ALA A 366 -16.99 23.67 -2.12
C ALA A 366 -16.03 22.97 -1.13
N SER A 367 -15.70 23.62 0.00
CA SER A 367 -14.61 23.23 0.91
C SER A 367 -14.75 21.80 1.45
N HIS A 368 -15.96 21.42 1.86
CA HIS A 368 -16.34 20.11 2.41
C HIS A 368 -16.43 18.96 1.38
N TYR A 369 -16.37 19.25 0.08
CA TYR A 369 -16.33 18.22 -0.95
C TYR A 369 -14.90 17.75 -1.23
N VAL A 370 -14.64 16.47 -0.99
CA VAL A 370 -13.31 15.84 -1.10
C VAL A 370 -13.02 15.42 -2.55
N LEU A 371 -14.03 14.87 -3.24
CA LEU A 371 -13.98 14.49 -4.65
C LEU A 371 -15.10 15.19 -5.42
N TYR A 372 -14.85 15.49 -6.70
CA TYR A 372 -15.83 16.12 -7.59
C TYR A 372 -15.61 15.63 -9.03
N GLU A 373 -16.68 15.36 -9.77
CA GLU A 373 -16.60 14.97 -11.20
C GLU A 373 -17.84 15.42 -11.99
N LYS A 374 -17.60 16.04 -13.15
CA LYS A 374 -18.66 16.51 -14.05
C LYS A 374 -19.17 15.37 -14.96
N SER A 375 -20.48 15.30 -15.19
CA SER A 375 -21.09 14.33 -16.10
C SER A 375 -20.61 14.52 -17.54
N ALA A 376 -20.69 13.45 -18.35
CA ALA A 376 -20.22 13.46 -19.74
C ALA A 376 -20.96 14.49 -20.63
N ASP A 377 -22.25 14.74 -20.36
CA ASP A 377 -23.03 15.81 -21.01
C ASP A 377 -22.74 17.24 -20.47
N GLY A 378 -21.91 17.36 -19.44
CA GLY A 378 -21.54 18.62 -18.82
C GLY A 378 -22.64 19.32 -18.01
N GLN A 379 -23.77 18.67 -17.75
CA GLN A 379 -24.93 19.29 -17.07
C GLN A 379 -24.90 19.18 -15.55
N LEU A 380 -24.30 18.12 -15.01
CA LEU A 380 -24.30 17.79 -13.58
C LEU A 380 -22.86 17.68 -13.04
N LEU A 381 -22.71 17.97 -11.75
CA LEU A 381 -21.48 17.81 -10.99
C LEU A 381 -21.76 16.89 -9.79
N LEU A 382 -21.11 15.74 -9.75
CA LEU A 382 -21.11 14.80 -8.63
C LEU A 382 -20.13 15.30 -7.57
N LEU A 383 -20.54 15.30 -6.30
CA LEU A 383 -19.83 15.93 -5.19
C LEU A 383 -19.78 15.00 -3.97
N ALA A 384 -18.61 14.50 -3.60
CA ALA A 384 -18.45 13.56 -2.48
C ALA A 384 -18.12 14.28 -1.17
N LYS A 385 -18.94 14.06 -0.13
CA LYS A 385 -18.80 14.57 1.24
C LYS A 385 -18.75 13.42 2.25
N ASN A 386 -18.39 13.74 3.50
CA ASN A 386 -18.36 12.78 4.62
C ASN A 386 -17.52 11.53 4.32
N TYR A 387 -16.40 11.72 3.60
CA TYR A 387 -15.48 10.67 3.17
C TYR A 387 -14.91 9.88 4.37
N LYS A 388 -15.01 8.55 4.31
CA LYS A 388 -14.44 7.59 5.25
C LYS A 388 -13.58 6.60 4.49
N LYS A 389 -12.25 6.63 4.67
CA LYS A 389 -11.33 5.63 4.11
C LYS A 389 -11.71 4.23 4.63
N ASN A 390 -11.56 3.21 3.79
CA ASN A 390 -11.60 1.80 4.17
C ASN A 390 -10.18 1.20 4.02
N PHE A 391 -9.84 0.60 2.88
CA PHE A 391 -8.48 0.11 2.58
C PHE A 391 -7.68 1.16 1.79
N ARG A 392 -6.78 0.77 0.88
CA ARG A 392 -5.86 1.70 0.17
C ARG A 392 -6.59 2.66 -0.79
N TYR A 393 -7.62 2.18 -1.45
CA TYR A 393 -8.42 2.88 -2.46
C TYR A 393 -9.91 2.93 -2.11
N SER A 394 -10.44 1.94 -1.39
CA SER A 394 -11.86 1.92 -0.99
C SER A 394 -12.18 2.94 0.08
N PHE A 395 -13.39 3.48 -0.01
CA PHE A 395 -13.95 4.45 0.92
C PHE A 395 -15.48 4.37 0.89
N LEU A 396 -16.12 4.95 1.91
CA LEU A 396 -17.53 5.28 1.91
C LEU A 396 -17.70 6.79 1.86
N ALA A 397 -18.61 7.30 1.04
CA ALA A 397 -18.96 8.71 1.00
C ALA A 397 -20.47 8.92 0.82
N GLN A 398 -20.98 10.05 1.29
CA GLN A 398 -22.29 10.55 0.87
C GLN A 398 -22.08 11.51 -0.31
N TYR A 399 -23.05 11.62 -1.20
CA TYR A 399 -22.92 12.38 -2.44
C TYR A 399 -24.04 13.40 -2.61
N ASP A 400 -23.71 14.54 -3.20
CA ASP A 400 -24.67 15.51 -3.76
C ASP A 400 -24.50 15.60 -5.28
N ILE A 401 -25.60 15.92 -5.96
CA ILE A 401 -25.66 16.23 -7.38
C ILE A 401 -25.98 17.71 -7.51
N TYR A 402 -25.09 18.47 -8.15
CA TYR A 402 -25.32 19.88 -8.48
C TYR A 402 -25.60 20.05 -9.97
N ASN A 403 -26.71 20.71 -10.30
CA ASN A 403 -27.12 20.97 -11.67
C ASN A 403 -26.63 22.36 -12.13
N LEU A 404 -25.72 22.37 -13.11
CA LEU A 404 -24.97 23.55 -13.54
C LEU A 404 -25.80 24.58 -14.33
N SER A 405 -27.00 24.21 -14.83
CA SER A 405 -27.87 25.13 -15.58
C SER A 405 -28.98 25.77 -14.73
N SER A 406 -29.42 25.08 -13.67
CA SER A 406 -30.45 25.58 -12.73
C SER A 406 -29.88 26.09 -11.40
N ASN A 407 -28.62 25.79 -11.09
CA ASN A 407 -27.97 26.03 -9.80
C ASN A 407 -28.67 25.34 -8.61
N ILE A 408 -29.35 24.22 -8.87
CA ILE A 408 -30.01 23.39 -7.84
C ILE A 408 -29.06 22.30 -7.37
N MET A 409 -28.98 22.09 -6.06
CA MET A 409 -28.25 21.00 -5.41
C MET A 409 -29.24 20.03 -4.77
N LEU A 410 -29.05 18.73 -4.99
CA LEU A 410 -29.87 17.66 -4.41
C LEU A 410 -28.94 16.55 -3.87
N PRO A 411 -29.28 15.88 -2.75
CA PRO A 411 -28.55 14.68 -2.34
C PRO A 411 -28.73 13.56 -3.36
N LEU A 412 -27.68 12.78 -3.62
CA LEU A 412 -27.82 11.52 -4.35
C LEU A 412 -28.44 10.49 -3.42
N THR A 413 -29.67 10.07 -3.73
CA THR A 413 -30.42 9.09 -2.95
C THR A 413 -30.40 7.70 -3.58
N ILE A 414 -30.46 6.68 -2.72
CA ILE A 414 -30.70 5.29 -3.05
C ILE A 414 -31.82 4.78 -2.12
N GLN A 415 -32.79 4.04 -2.63
CA GLN A 415 -34.00 3.64 -1.90
C GLN A 415 -34.77 4.86 -1.32
N ASN A 416 -34.64 6.00 -2.00
CA ASN A 416 -35.08 7.37 -1.63
C ASN A 416 -34.28 8.09 -0.51
N GLU A 417 -33.29 7.45 0.14
CA GLU A 417 -32.53 8.06 1.24
C GLU A 417 -31.05 8.39 0.91
N PRO A 418 -30.41 9.38 1.57
CA PRO A 418 -29.00 9.75 1.36
C PRO A 418 -28.00 8.79 2.05
N ALA A 419 -27.72 7.64 1.42
CA ALA A 419 -26.83 6.62 1.98
C ALA A 419 -25.33 6.92 1.87
N PHE A 420 -24.52 6.22 2.69
CA PHE A 420 -23.09 6.04 2.43
C PHE A 420 -22.90 5.02 1.30
N LEU A 421 -22.22 5.43 0.24
CA LEU A 421 -21.99 4.63 -0.97
C LEU A 421 -20.50 4.30 -1.09
N SER A 422 -20.18 3.06 -1.50
CA SER A 422 -18.80 2.55 -1.68
C SER A 422 -18.23 2.87 -3.06
N MET A 423 -19.10 3.12 -4.03
CA MET A 423 -18.76 3.50 -5.39
C MET A 423 -19.92 4.26 -6.04
N VAL A 424 -19.60 5.34 -6.75
CA VAL A 424 -20.51 6.03 -7.68
C VAL A 424 -19.69 6.39 -8.92
N GLN A 425 -20.13 5.97 -10.10
CA GLN A 425 -19.41 6.12 -11.36
C GLN A 425 -20.36 6.64 -12.45
N TRP A 426 -19.97 7.73 -13.11
CA TRP A 426 -20.68 8.24 -14.29
C TRP A 426 -20.57 7.27 -15.48
N SER A 427 -21.65 7.14 -16.22
CA SER A 427 -21.64 6.63 -17.60
C SER A 427 -20.72 7.49 -18.49
N PRO A 428 -20.00 6.90 -19.46
CA PRO A 428 -19.18 7.65 -20.43
C PRO A 428 -20.01 8.54 -21.37
N VAL A 429 -21.35 8.39 -21.39
CA VAL A 429 -22.27 9.27 -22.10
C VAL A 429 -23.41 9.76 -21.20
N GLY A 430 -23.90 10.98 -21.45
CA GLY A 430 -25.04 11.55 -20.74
C GLY A 430 -24.74 11.86 -19.27
N ASN A 431 -25.68 11.50 -18.40
CA ASN A 431 -25.61 11.65 -16.95
C ASN A 431 -26.22 10.44 -16.19
N ALA A 432 -26.14 9.25 -16.80
CA ALA A 432 -26.46 8.00 -16.11
C ALA A 432 -25.38 7.64 -15.07
N LEU A 433 -25.76 6.93 -14.02
CA LEU A 433 -24.88 6.48 -12.93
C LEU A 433 -24.98 4.96 -12.74
N ILE A 434 -23.85 4.34 -12.37
CA ILE A 434 -23.86 3.08 -11.62
C ILE A 434 -23.40 3.39 -10.18
N ILE A 435 -24.07 2.77 -9.21
CA ILE A 435 -23.89 2.96 -7.77
C ILE A 435 -23.66 1.58 -7.13
N ASN A 436 -22.68 1.44 -6.24
CA ASN A 436 -22.64 0.32 -5.30
C ASN A 436 -23.21 0.76 -3.94
N TYR A 437 -24.21 0.02 -3.47
CA TYR A 437 -24.81 0.16 -2.15
C TYR A 437 -25.04 -1.23 -1.57
N ASN A 438 -24.64 -1.45 -0.31
CA ASN A 438 -24.71 -2.75 0.39
C ASN A 438 -24.27 -3.93 -0.50
N ARG A 439 -23.08 -3.82 -1.09
CA ARG A 439 -22.42 -4.81 -1.99
C ARG A 439 -23.17 -5.11 -3.31
N ASN A 440 -24.24 -4.39 -3.62
CA ASN A 440 -25.06 -4.56 -4.82
C ASN A 440 -24.95 -3.38 -5.79
N LEU A 441 -25.09 -3.66 -7.08
CA LEU A 441 -25.07 -2.65 -8.15
C LEU A 441 -26.47 -2.14 -8.47
N TYR A 442 -26.59 -0.83 -8.57
CA TYR A 442 -27.82 -0.10 -8.93
C TYR A 442 -27.53 0.88 -10.07
N TYR A 443 -28.35 0.86 -11.11
CA TYR A 443 -28.24 1.75 -12.26
C TYR A 443 -29.29 2.85 -12.20
N LYS A 444 -28.89 4.10 -12.47
CA LYS A 444 -29.80 5.23 -12.69
C LYS A 444 -29.59 5.76 -14.10
N LYS A 445 -30.63 5.74 -14.93
CA LYS A 445 -30.59 6.21 -16.33
C LYS A 445 -30.32 7.73 -16.45
N SER A 446 -30.72 8.48 -15.43
CA SER A 446 -30.22 9.82 -15.12
C SER A 446 -30.01 9.91 -13.61
N ALA A 447 -29.00 10.64 -13.13
CA ALA A 447 -28.73 10.80 -11.69
C ALA A 447 -29.93 11.31 -10.85
N LEU A 448 -30.94 11.92 -11.50
CA LEU A 448 -32.16 12.42 -10.86
C LEU A 448 -33.37 11.46 -10.97
N GLU A 449 -33.23 10.32 -11.64
CA GLU A 449 -34.26 9.29 -11.76
C GLU A 449 -34.15 8.23 -10.63
N THR A 450 -35.15 7.36 -10.55
CA THR A 450 -35.15 6.18 -9.66
C THR A 450 -34.17 5.13 -10.13
N GLU A 451 -33.51 4.46 -9.19
CA GLU A 451 -32.62 3.34 -9.44
C GLU A 451 -33.32 2.06 -9.91
N ILE A 452 -32.55 1.25 -10.62
CA ILE A 452 -32.88 -0.10 -11.09
C ILE A 452 -31.82 -1.04 -10.51
N PRO A 453 -32.18 -2.08 -9.73
CA PRO A 453 -31.21 -3.05 -9.23
C PRO A 453 -30.66 -3.90 -10.38
N ILE A 454 -29.33 -3.94 -10.51
CA ILE A 454 -28.59 -4.78 -11.47
C ILE A 454 -28.12 -6.08 -10.80
N THR A 455 -27.91 -6.09 -9.49
CA THR A 455 -27.66 -7.31 -8.72
C THR A 455 -28.55 -7.37 -7.49
N THR A 456 -28.85 -8.60 -7.04
CA THR A 456 -29.45 -8.89 -5.75
C THR A 456 -28.59 -9.94 -5.05
N ASN A 457 -28.33 -9.75 -3.76
CA ASN A 457 -27.49 -10.61 -2.94
C ASN A 457 -28.20 -10.92 -1.63
N GLU A 458 -29.12 -11.87 -1.68
CA GLU A 458 -30.03 -12.22 -0.58
C GLU A 458 -29.32 -12.71 0.69
N ASN A 459 -28.05 -13.12 0.60
CA ASN A 459 -27.25 -13.67 1.70
C ASN A 459 -26.09 -12.75 2.15
N GLY A 460 -25.93 -11.55 1.57
CA GLY A 460 -24.84 -10.62 1.89
C GLY A 460 -23.42 -11.03 1.46
N ILE A 461 -23.19 -12.29 1.07
CA ILE A 461 -21.86 -12.88 0.79
C ILE A 461 -21.12 -12.16 -0.34
N TYR A 462 -21.75 -12.02 -1.51
CA TYR A 462 -21.07 -11.57 -2.73
C TYR A 462 -20.75 -10.07 -2.76
N LEU A 463 -19.56 -9.70 -3.25
CA LEU A 463 -19.25 -8.32 -3.64
C LEU A 463 -19.48 -8.17 -5.15
N ASN A 464 -20.33 -7.23 -5.57
CA ASN A 464 -20.67 -7.04 -6.98
C ASN A 464 -20.10 -5.71 -7.49
N GLY A 465 -19.11 -5.76 -8.40
CA GLY A 465 -18.54 -4.57 -9.04
C GLY A 465 -17.66 -3.69 -8.15
N ILE A 466 -17.41 -4.09 -6.90
CA ILE A 466 -16.32 -3.60 -6.05
C ILE A 466 -15.45 -4.80 -5.68
N PRO A 467 -14.11 -4.67 -5.64
CA PRO A 467 -13.21 -5.77 -5.30
C PRO A 467 -13.24 -6.11 -3.81
N ASP A 468 -12.77 -7.32 -3.48
CA ASP A 468 -12.30 -7.67 -2.14
C ASP A 468 -10.90 -7.08 -1.86
N TRP A 469 -10.36 -7.31 -0.66
CA TRP A 469 -9.07 -6.76 -0.24
C TRP A 469 -7.92 -7.14 -1.20
N VAL A 470 -7.81 -8.40 -1.65
CA VAL A 470 -6.66 -8.85 -2.43
C VAL A 470 -6.73 -8.36 -3.89
N TYR A 471 -7.94 -8.21 -4.43
CA TYR A 471 -8.12 -7.60 -5.74
C TYR A 471 -7.97 -6.07 -5.74
N GLU A 472 -8.34 -5.40 -4.64
CA GLU A 472 -8.08 -3.97 -4.45
C GLU A 472 -6.57 -3.68 -4.41
N GLU A 473 -5.84 -4.41 -3.57
CA GLU A 473 -4.40 -4.16 -3.30
C GLU A 473 -3.50 -4.65 -4.44
N GLU A 474 -3.61 -5.92 -4.83
CA GLU A 474 -2.59 -6.61 -5.64
C GLU A 474 -2.94 -6.82 -7.12
N VAL A 475 -4.21 -6.61 -7.50
CA VAL A 475 -4.68 -6.85 -8.87
C VAL A 475 -5.03 -5.55 -9.60
N PHE A 476 -5.96 -4.74 -9.08
CA PHE A 476 -6.49 -3.56 -9.78
C PHE A 476 -5.96 -2.22 -9.29
N SER A 477 -5.46 -2.12 -8.06
CA SER A 477 -5.05 -0.85 -7.44
C SER A 477 -6.15 0.22 -7.49
N SER A 478 -7.39 -0.20 -7.20
CA SER A 478 -8.63 0.58 -7.37
C SER A 478 -9.77 -0.01 -6.55
N ASN A 479 -10.74 0.82 -6.13
CA ASN A 479 -11.99 0.38 -5.50
C ASN A 479 -13.11 0.03 -6.49
N VAL A 480 -12.82 0.07 -7.80
CA VAL A 480 -13.80 -0.12 -8.88
C VAL A 480 -13.52 -1.43 -9.62
N ALA A 481 -14.53 -2.30 -9.68
CA ALA A 481 -14.56 -3.50 -10.52
C ALA A 481 -15.76 -3.49 -11.49
N THR A 482 -16.10 -2.29 -12.00
CA THR A 482 -17.13 -2.03 -13.03
C THR A 482 -16.58 -1.22 -14.21
N TRP A 483 -16.95 -1.61 -15.44
CA TRP A 483 -16.52 -0.96 -16.67
C TRP A 483 -17.68 -0.84 -17.67
N PHE A 484 -18.13 0.39 -17.93
CA PHE A 484 -19.09 0.66 -19.01
C PHE A 484 -18.48 0.39 -20.40
N ASN A 485 -19.31 -0.04 -21.35
CA ASN A 485 -18.98 0.02 -22.78
C ASN A 485 -18.97 1.49 -23.27
N PRO A 486 -18.35 1.81 -24.42
CA PRO A 486 -18.18 3.19 -24.89
C PRO A 486 -19.48 4.02 -25.01
N SER A 487 -20.60 3.37 -25.35
CA SER A 487 -21.93 3.97 -25.46
C SER A 487 -22.75 4.00 -24.17
N GLY A 488 -22.24 3.48 -23.04
CA GLY A 488 -22.96 3.41 -21.76
C GLY A 488 -24.22 2.53 -21.77
N THR A 489 -24.41 1.69 -22.79
CA THR A 489 -25.56 0.78 -22.96
C THR A 489 -25.36 -0.56 -22.26
N GLN A 490 -24.11 -0.96 -22.01
CA GLN A 490 -23.75 -2.17 -21.29
C GLN A 490 -22.66 -1.88 -20.26
N ILE A 491 -22.59 -2.70 -19.22
CA ILE A 491 -21.57 -2.63 -18.17
C ILE A 491 -21.05 -4.03 -17.87
N SER A 492 -19.74 -4.20 -17.80
CA SER A 492 -19.12 -5.42 -17.28
C SER A 492 -18.69 -5.22 -15.84
N PHE A 493 -18.78 -6.28 -15.04
CA PHE A 493 -18.42 -6.24 -13.61
C PHE A 493 -17.97 -7.60 -13.12
N ILE A 494 -17.14 -7.63 -12.08
CA ILE A 494 -16.78 -8.89 -11.40
C ILE A 494 -17.64 -9.07 -10.14
N GLN A 495 -18.14 -10.28 -9.95
CA GLN A 495 -18.68 -10.76 -8.69
C GLN A 495 -17.59 -11.55 -7.96
N PHE A 496 -17.33 -11.19 -6.70
CA PHE A 496 -16.36 -11.85 -5.81
C PHE A 496 -17.10 -12.64 -4.73
N ASP A 497 -16.54 -13.80 -4.39
CA ASP A 497 -17.06 -14.75 -3.41
C ASP A 497 -15.93 -15.17 -2.46
N ASP A 498 -15.93 -14.54 -1.29
CA ASP A 498 -14.97 -14.76 -0.20
C ASP A 498 -15.29 -15.94 0.73
N SER A 499 -16.35 -16.71 0.45
CA SER A 499 -16.68 -17.88 1.28
C SER A 499 -15.61 -18.98 1.38
N PRO A 500 -14.63 -19.14 0.45
CA PRO A 500 -13.48 -20.02 0.66
C PRO A 500 -12.27 -19.30 1.28
N THR A 501 -12.24 -17.96 1.29
CA THR A 501 -11.13 -17.15 1.79
C THR A 501 -11.04 -17.24 3.32
N HIS A 502 -9.83 -17.35 3.87
CA HIS A 502 -9.67 -17.27 5.32
C HIS A 502 -9.81 -15.83 5.83
N VAL A 503 -10.65 -15.63 6.84
CA VAL A 503 -10.75 -14.36 7.57
C VAL A 503 -9.57 -14.22 8.53
N ILE A 504 -8.89 -13.08 8.48
CA ILE A 504 -8.00 -12.61 9.54
C ILE A 504 -8.73 -11.56 10.38
N ASN A 505 -8.40 -11.55 11.66
CA ASN A 505 -8.99 -10.68 12.67
C ASN A 505 -7.86 -10.03 13.48
N PHE A 506 -7.94 -8.71 13.69
CA PHE A 506 -7.06 -7.97 14.59
C PHE A 506 -7.85 -7.02 15.52
N PRO A 507 -7.35 -6.76 16.74
CA PRO A 507 -8.03 -5.91 17.70
C PRO A 507 -7.91 -4.43 17.32
N TYR A 508 -8.98 -3.69 17.59
CA TYR A 508 -9.06 -2.23 17.49
C TYR A 508 -9.32 -1.64 18.88
N TYR A 509 -8.44 -0.75 19.35
CA TYR A 509 -8.42 -0.29 20.74
C TYR A 509 -9.25 0.99 20.97
N GLY A 510 -9.35 1.85 19.97
CA GLY A 510 -10.23 3.03 19.94
C GLY A 510 -9.87 4.16 20.91
N ASP A 511 -10.77 5.14 20.99
CA ASP A 511 -10.56 6.37 21.74
C ASP A 511 -10.62 6.19 23.27
N ALA A 512 -9.59 6.69 23.96
CA ALA A 512 -9.49 6.62 25.41
C ALA A 512 -10.61 7.42 26.12
N GLY A 513 -11.48 6.72 26.83
CA GLY A 513 -12.59 7.29 27.60
C GLY A 513 -13.98 7.03 27.01
N ASP A 514 -14.07 6.50 25.80
CA ASP A 514 -15.33 6.01 25.23
C ASP A 514 -15.64 4.60 25.75
N LEU A 515 -16.83 4.42 26.33
CA LEU A 515 -17.27 3.14 26.88
C LEU A 515 -17.51 2.07 25.80
N ARG A 516 -17.68 2.44 24.53
CA ARG A 516 -17.75 1.50 23.40
C ARG A 516 -16.48 0.67 23.26
N PHE A 517 -15.34 1.20 23.70
CA PHE A 517 -14.03 0.55 23.65
C PHE A 517 -13.57 0.01 25.02
N GLN A 518 -14.48 -0.17 26.00
CA GLN A 518 -14.16 -0.82 27.28
C GLN A 518 -13.57 -2.22 27.08
N TYR A 519 -13.99 -2.89 26.00
CA TYR A 519 -13.36 -4.07 25.43
C TYR A 519 -12.93 -3.70 24.01
N PRO A 520 -11.71 -4.07 23.54
CA PRO A 520 -11.31 -3.82 22.16
C PRO A 520 -12.32 -4.43 21.18
N LEU A 521 -12.60 -3.70 20.11
CA LEU A 521 -13.37 -4.24 18.99
C LEU A 521 -12.45 -5.10 18.11
N HIS A 522 -13.03 -5.72 17.09
CA HIS A 522 -12.31 -6.55 16.15
C HIS A 522 -12.61 -6.08 14.72
N GLN A 523 -11.56 -5.91 13.92
CA GLN A 523 -11.67 -5.72 12.49
C GLN A 523 -11.39 -7.06 11.80
N GLU A 524 -12.29 -7.47 10.89
CA GLU A 524 -12.21 -8.74 10.19
C GLU A 524 -12.11 -8.52 8.67
N ILE A 525 -11.18 -9.22 8.02
CA ILE A 525 -10.88 -9.09 6.59
C ILE A 525 -10.71 -10.49 5.99
N PRO A 526 -11.41 -10.85 4.90
CA PRO A 526 -11.04 -12.00 4.07
C PRO A 526 -9.68 -11.74 3.43
N TYR A 527 -8.66 -12.53 3.80
CA TYR A 527 -7.29 -12.35 3.33
C TYR A 527 -6.67 -13.71 2.99
N PRO A 528 -6.47 -14.03 1.70
CA PRO A 528 -5.83 -15.27 1.30
C PRO A 528 -4.31 -15.16 1.51
N LYS A 529 -3.77 -15.85 2.52
CA LYS A 529 -2.30 -16.01 2.69
C LYS A 529 -1.75 -17.02 1.69
N ALA A 530 -0.45 -16.94 1.37
CA ALA A 530 0.21 -17.89 0.46
C ALA A 530 -0.10 -19.36 0.79
N GLY A 531 -0.52 -20.13 -0.22
CA GLY A 531 -0.98 -21.53 -0.13
C GLY A 531 -2.45 -21.74 0.27
N SER A 532 -3.16 -20.71 0.77
CA SER A 532 -4.59 -20.81 1.13
C SER A 532 -5.53 -20.61 -0.07
N SER A 533 -6.84 -20.71 0.10
CA SER A 533 -7.80 -20.49 -0.99
C SER A 533 -8.03 -19.00 -1.27
N ASN A 534 -8.01 -18.64 -2.56
CA ASN A 534 -8.33 -17.30 -3.06
C ASN A 534 -9.86 -17.10 -3.14
N PRO A 535 -10.35 -15.84 -3.19
CA PRO A 535 -11.75 -15.56 -3.55
C PRO A 535 -12.08 -16.13 -4.93
N ARG A 536 -13.29 -16.67 -5.07
CA ARG A 536 -13.82 -17.07 -6.39
C ARG A 536 -14.32 -15.84 -7.11
N VAL A 537 -14.02 -15.72 -8.41
CA VAL A 537 -14.45 -14.58 -9.24
C VAL A 537 -15.22 -15.00 -10.48
N VAL A 538 -16.27 -14.26 -10.80
CA VAL A 538 -17.08 -14.41 -12.02
C VAL A 538 -17.24 -13.05 -12.69
N LEU A 539 -16.77 -12.95 -13.94
CA LEU A 539 -16.95 -11.76 -14.77
C LEU A 539 -18.30 -11.81 -15.49
N PHE A 540 -19.14 -10.79 -15.28
CA PHE A 540 -20.44 -10.61 -15.90
C PHE A 540 -20.46 -9.45 -16.89
N ILE A 541 -21.41 -9.51 -17.82
CA ILE A 541 -21.92 -8.38 -18.61
C ILE A 541 -23.39 -8.18 -18.22
N ALA A 542 -23.80 -6.94 -18.00
CA ALA A 542 -25.18 -6.52 -17.86
C ALA A 542 -25.59 -5.58 -19.01
N ASP A 543 -26.69 -5.90 -19.68
CA ASP A 543 -27.31 -5.05 -20.69
C ASP A 543 -28.30 -4.07 -20.02
N LEU A 544 -27.99 -2.78 -20.04
CA LEU A 544 -28.71 -1.79 -19.24
C LEU A 544 -30.04 -1.38 -19.89
N GLU A 545 -30.16 -1.47 -21.22
CA GLU A 545 -31.44 -1.26 -21.91
C GLU A 545 -32.40 -2.43 -21.65
N ALA A 546 -31.89 -3.66 -21.66
CA ALA A 546 -32.66 -4.85 -21.28
C ALA A 546 -33.08 -4.82 -19.80
N ALA A 547 -32.23 -4.32 -18.90
CA ALA A 547 -32.56 -4.13 -17.48
C ALA A 547 -33.68 -3.09 -17.28
N VAL A 548 -33.60 -1.92 -17.95
CA VAL A 548 -34.67 -0.90 -17.97
C VAL A 548 -35.98 -1.47 -18.52
N ALA A 549 -35.92 -2.41 -19.48
CA ALA A 549 -37.09 -3.07 -20.05
C ALA A 549 -37.59 -4.29 -19.25
N GLY A 550 -36.97 -4.66 -18.12
CA GLY A 550 -37.37 -5.81 -17.30
C GLY A 550 -37.11 -7.18 -17.95
N ASN A 551 -36.20 -7.24 -18.93
CA ASN A 551 -35.81 -8.47 -19.64
C ASN A 551 -34.65 -9.18 -18.91
N HIS A 552 -34.22 -10.34 -19.43
CA HIS A 552 -33.01 -11.02 -18.94
C HIS A 552 -31.74 -10.30 -19.43
N TYR A 553 -31.02 -9.63 -18.53
CA TYR A 553 -29.90 -8.74 -18.87
C TYR A 553 -28.49 -9.24 -18.49
N LEU A 554 -28.34 -10.22 -17.60
CA LEU A 554 -27.01 -10.71 -17.15
C LEU A 554 -26.45 -11.81 -18.05
N THR A 555 -25.14 -11.80 -18.29
CA THR A 555 -24.41 -12.88 -18.97
C THR A 555 -23.03 -13.08 -18.34
N SER A 556 -22.73 -14.30 -17.87
CA SER A 556 -21.41 -14.66 -17.34
C SER A 556 -20.40 -14.98 -18.46
N MET A 557 -19.20 -14.40 -18.40
CA MET A 557 -18.10 -14.70 -19.33
C MET A 557 -17.43 -16.04 -18.98
N PRO A 558 -17.35 -17.04 -19.89
CA PRO A 558 -16.77 -18.35 -19.56
C PRO A 558 -15.25 -18.32 -19.37
N VAL A 559 -14.76 -18.88 -18.25
CA VAL A 559 -13.34 -19.05 -17.92
C VAL A 559 -12.53 -19.68 -19.06
N PRO A 560 -11.37 -19.13 -19.48
CA PRO A 560 -10.53 -19.70 -20.53
C PRO A 560 -10.27 -21.19 -20.33
N SER A 561 -10.45 -21.99 -21.39
CA SER A 561 -10.49 -23.46 -21.27
C SER A 561 -9.18 -24.10 -20.82
N ALA A 562 -8.06 -23.37 -20.88
CA ALA A 562 -6.76 -23.78 -20.32
C ALA A 562 -6.61 -23.48 -18.81
N LEU A 563 -7.47 -22.63 -18.25
CA LEU A 563 -7.57 -22.33 -16.81
C LEU A 563 -8.75 -23.04 -16.15
N ASN A 564 -9.65 -23.66 -16.93
CA ASN A 564 -10.83 -24.40 -16.45
C ASN A 564 -10.49 -25.75 -15.78
N THR A 565 -9.20 -26.02 -15.50
CA THR A 565 -8.72 -27.06 -14.58
C THR A 565 -8.43 -26.52 -13.18
N GLU A 566 -8.20 -25.21 -13.08
CA GLU A 566 -7.88 -24.50 -11.85
C GLU A 566 -9.14 -23.93 -11.22
N THR A 567 -9.22 -23.94 -9.89
CA THR A 567 -10.27 -23.21 -9.14
C THR A 567 -9.87 -21.76 -8.86
N ASP A 568 -8.57 -21.45 -8.98
CA ASP A 568 -7.92 -20.27 -8.42
C ASP A 568 -7.27 -19.38 -9.51
N TYR A 569 -7.96 -19.17 -10.62
CA TYR A 569 -7.54 -18.23 -11.68
C TYR A 569 -7.72 -16.77 -11.24
N ILE A 570 -7.00 -15.84 -11.88
CA ILE A 570 -7.03 -14.41 -11.55
C ILE A 570 -7.46 -13.60 -12.78
N VAL A 571 -8.43 -12.69 -12.64
CA VAL A 571 -8.86 -11.77 -13.71
C VAL A 571 -8.15 -10.43 -13.53
N THR A 572 -7.02 -10.22 -14.22
CA THR A 572 -6.12 -9.08 -13.97
C THR A 572 -6.48 -7.81 -14.71
N VAL A 573 -7.31 -7.89 -15.76
CA VAL A 573 -7.77 -6.75 -16.56
C VAL A 573 -9.19 -7.02 -17.04
N VAL A 574 -10.03 -5.98 -17.03
CA VAL A 574 -11.28 -5.90 -17.80
C VAL A 574 -11.34 -4.55 -18.51
N SER A 575 -11.84 -4.53 -19.75
CA SER A 575 -12.05 -3.34 -20.57
C SER A 575 -13.01 -3.68 -21.74
N TRP A 576 -13.16 -2.78 -22.70
CA TRP A 576 -14.01 -2.97 -23.88
C TRP A 576 -13.25 -2.64 -25.17
N LEU A 577 -13.31 -3.52 -26.18
CA LEU A 577 -12.77 -3.25 -27.52
C LEU A 577 -13.67 -2.27 -28.29
N ASP A 578 -14.97 -2.53 -28.25
CA ASP A 578 -16.06 -1.77 -28.86
C ASP A 578 -17.31 -1.89 -27.97
N ASP A 579 -18.49 -1.50 -28.45
CA ASP A 579 -19.73 -1.55 -27.68
C ASP A 579 -20.27 -2.97 -27.37
N ASN A 580 -19.77 -4.01 -28.04
CA ASN A 580 -20.25 -5.39 -27.95
C ASN A 580 -19.20 -6.35 -27.38
N ASN A 581 -17.91 -6.02 -27.51
CA ASN A 581 -16.80 -6.90 -27.17
C ASN A 581 -16.09 -6.48 -25.87
N VAL A 582 -16.28 -7.25 -24.80
CA VAL A 582 -15.47 -7.14 -23.57
C VAL A 582 -14.08 -7.73 -23.81
N LEU A 583 -13.06 -6.96 -23.47
CA LEU A 583 -11.68 -7.41 -23.35
C LEU A 583 -11.40 -7.81 -21.90
N SER A 584 -10.73 -8.94 -21.67
CA SER A 584 -10.20 -9.29 -20.35
C SER A 584 -8.87 -10.02 -20.43
N VAL A 585 -8.11 -9.99 -19.34
CA VAL A 585 -6.91 -10.80 -19.15
C VAL A 585 -7.11 -11.74 -17.96
N TRP A 586 -6.76 -13.01 -18.16
CA TRP A 586 -6.90 -14.08 -17.18
C TRP A 586 -5.54 -14.74 -16.97
N MET A 587 -5.14 -14.96 -15.72
CA MET A 587 -3.90 -15.64 -15.34
C MET A 587 -4.17 -16.93 -14.55
N ASN A 588 -3.18 -17.82 -14.55
CA ASN A 588 -3.12 -18.88 -13.54
C ASN A 588 -2.71 -18.33 -12.17
N ARG A 589 -2.96 -19.09 -11.10
CA ARG A 589 -2.71 -18.70 -9.70
C ARG A 589 -1.31 -18.13 -9.44
N ILE A 590 -0.27 -18.81 -9.93
CA ILE A 590 1.14 -18.40 -9.79
C ILE A 590 1.59 -17.32 -10.81
N GLN A 591 0.67 -16.80 -11.62
CA GLN A 591 0.85 -15.61 -12.48
C GLN A 591 2.03 -15.70 -13.47
N ASN A 592 2.41 -16.92 -13.87
CA ASN A 592 3.43 -17.17 -14.90
C ASN A 592 2.83 -17.49 -16.28
N ALA A 593 1.52 -17.66 -16.40
CA ALA A 593 0.81 -17.82 -17.67
C ALA A 593 -0.43 -16.92 -17.74
N ALA A 594 -0.65 -16.27 -18.89
CA ALA A 594 -1.72 -15.31 -19.09
C ALA A 594 -2.40 -15.44 -20.46
N TYR A 595 -3.69 -15.12 -20.51
CA TYR A 595 -4.56 -15.19 -21.68
C TYR A 595 -5.31 -13.87 -21.88
N VAL A 596 -5.14 -13.24 -23.03
CA VAL A 596 -5.89 -12.04 -23.47
C VAL A 596 -7.10 -12.50 -24.29
N VAL A 597 -8.29 -12.04 -23.92
CA VAL A 597 -9.56 -12.66 -24.36
C VAL A 597 -10.59 -11.60 -24.73
N SER A 598 -11.29 -11.79 -25.87
CA SER A 598 -12.50 -11.06 -26.25
C SER A 598 -13.74 -11.91 -26.01
N PHE A 599 -14.85 -11.29 -25.62
CA PHE A 599 -16.15 -11.94 -25.45
C PHE A 599 -17.29 -11.03 -25.93
N ASP A 600 -18.15 -11.54 -26.81
CA ASP A 600 -19.26 -10.82 -27.48
C ASP A 600 -20.64 -11.04 -26.81
N GLY A 601 -20.64 -11.55 -25.57
CA GLY A 601 -21.85 -12.01 -24.87
C GLY A 601 -22.32 -13.42 -25.28
N ARG A 602 -21.71 -14.08 -26.28
CA ARG A 602 -22.09 -15.42 -26.74
C ARG A 602 -20.89 -16.33 -27.02
N SER A 603 -19.85 -15.79 -27.61
CA SER A 603 -18.66 -16.47 -28.11
C SER A 603 -17.39 -15.81 -27.54
N ARG A 604 -16.43 -16.66 -27.16
CA ARG A 604 -15.19 -16.23 -26.50
C ARG A 604 -13.98 -16.55 -27.38
N LYS A 605 -13.17 -15.53 -27.65
CA LYS A 605 -11.99 -15.59 -28.53
C LYS A 605 -10.72 -15.31 -27.74
N VAL A 606 -9.77 -16.24 -27.70
CA VAL A 606 -8.42 -15.96 -27.20
C VAL A 606 -7.66 -15.19 -28.27
N LEU A 607 -7.26 -13.96 -27.95
CA LEU A 607 -6.51 -13.06 -28.83
C LEU A 607 -5.02 -13.35 -28.75
N TYR A 608 -4.50 -13.56 -27.54
CA TYR A 608 -3.09 -13.84 -27.26
C TYR A 608 -2.96 -14.68 -25.99
N SER A 609 -1.87 -15.43 -25.87
CA SER A 609 -1.51 -16.17 -24.67
C SER A 609 0.02 -16.21 -24.52
N THR A 610 0.51 -16.11 -23.29
CA THR A 610 1.95 -16.14 -22.99
C THR A 610 2.25 -16.94 -21.73
N GLU A 611 3.49 -17.43 -21.63
CA GLU A 611 4.03 -18.20 -20.51
C GLU A 611 5.47 -17.74 -20.24
N SER A 612 5.74 -17.27 -19.02
CA SER A 612 7.08 -16.91 -18.58
C SER A 612 7.81 -18.13 -18.03
N LYS A 613 9.04 -18.33 -18.53
CA LYS A 613 9.92 -19.48 -18.18
C LYS A 613 11.07 -19.08 -17.27
N THR A 614 11.19 -17.79 -16.95
CA THR A 614 12.23 -17.22 -16.10
C THR A 614 11.66 -16.49 -14.88
N GLY A 615 10.38 -16.11 -14.91
CA GLY A 615 9.69 -15.37 -13.85
C GLY A 615 8.17 -15.44 -14.01
N TRP A 616 7.51 -14.30 -13.78
CA TRP A 616 6.08 -14.08 -13.89
C TRP A 616 5.70 -13.38 -15.21
N VAL A 617 4.43 -13.02 -15.38
CA VAL A 617 3.91 -12.23 -16.52
C VAL A 617 3.29 -10.92 -16.03
N ASP A 618 3.78 -9.79 -16.54
CA ASP A 618 3.23 -8.46 -16.26
C ASP A 618 2.09 -8.10 -17.23
N LEU A 619 0.85 -8.45 -16.89
CA LEU A 619 -0.37 -8.04 -17.61
C LEU A 619 -1.51 -7.65 -16.65
N TYR A 620 -1.33 -6.54 -15.94
CA TYR A 620 -2.30 -5.96 -15.00
C TYR A 620 -2.84 -4.60 -15.46
N THR A 621 -2.17 -3.95 -16.42
CA THR A 621 -2.65 -2.72 -17.05
C THR A 621 -3.46 -3.05 -18.30
N ALA A 622 -4.61 -2.40 -18.49
CA ALA A 622 -5.37 -2.53 -19.72
C ALA A 622 -4.55 -2.05 -20.94
N PRO A 623 -4.46 -2.84 -22.03
CA PRO A 623 -3.75 -2.42 -23.23
C PRO A 623 -4.51 -1.30 -23.95
N PHE A 624 -3.77 -0.36 -24.53
CA PHE A 624 -4.37 0.69 -25.35
C PHE A 624 -4.89 0.09 -26.66
N LYS A 625 -6.03 0.56 -27.15
CA LYS A 625 -6.62 0.14 -28.43
C LYS A 625 -6.54 1.26 -29.47
N ASN A 626 -6.47 0.90 -30.75
CA ASN A 626 -6.73 1.85 -31.82
C ASN A 626 -8.23 2.16 -31.95
N ARG A 627 -8.58 3.19 -32.74
CA ARG A 627 -9.93 3.75 -32.89
C ARG A 627 -11.06 2.73 -33.05
N ASN A 628 -10.81 1.64 -33.77
CA ASN A 628 -11.78 0.62 -34.14
C ASN A 628 -11.56 -0.74 -33.43
N GLY A 629 -10.71 -0.79 -32.40
CA GLY A 629 -10.44 -2.01 -31.63
C GLY A 629 -9.70 -3.12 -32.38
N SER A 630 -9.34 -2.94 -33.66
CA SER A 630 -8.68 -3.97 -34.48
C SER A 630 -7.23 -4.25 -34.08
N ARG A 631 -6.62 -3.36 -33.30
CA ARG A 631 -5.28 -3.54 -32.72
C ARG A 631 -5.21 -3.07 -31.27
N LEU A 632 -4.43 -3.80 -30.49
CA LEU A 632 -4.03 -3.47 -29.12
C LEU A 632 -2.53 -3.15 -29.07
N ALA A 633 -2.13 -2.34 -28.09
CA ALA A 633 -0.75 -1.97 -27.79
C ALA A 633 -0.43 -2.33 -26.34
N PHE A 634 0.68 -3.04 -26.15
CA PHE A 634 1.15 -3.57 -24.88
C PHE A 634 2.55 -3.06 -24.56
N VAL A 635 2.85 -2.93 -23.27
CA VAL A 635 4.23 -2.89 -22.76
C VAL A 635 4.56 -4.30 -22.30
N LEU A 636 5.35 -5.05 -23.09
CA LEU A 636 5.68 -6.44 -22.82
C LEU A 636 7.13 -6.76 -23.18
N PRO A 637 7.74 -7.82 -22.62
CA PRO A 637 9.11 -8.18 -22.91
C PRO A 637 9.38 -8.50 -24.40
N HIS A 638 10.44 -7.90 -24.93
CA HIS A 638 11.07 -8.22 -26.21
C HIS A 638 12.59 -8.10 -26.04
N GLU A 639 13.36 -9.12 -26.44
CA GLU A 639 14.83 -9.12 -26.32
C GLU A 639 15.32 -8.73 -24.91
N ASN A 640 14.69 -9.32 -23.85
CA ASN A 640 14.96 -9.07 -22.42
C ASN A 640 14.50 -7.70 -21.86
N TYR A 641 13.97 -6.77 -22.64
CA TYR A 641 13.48 -5.48 -22.14
C TYR A 641 11.97 -5.32 -22.34
N LYS A 642 11.29 -4.63 -21.41
CA LYS A 642 9.88 -4.22 -21.59
C LYS A 642 9.82 -3.22 -22.75
N GLN A 643 9.10 -3.56 -23.82
CA GLN A 643 9.04 -2.82 -25.08
C GLN A 643 7.59 -2.62 -25.53
N LEU A 644 7.35 -1.62 -26.38
CA LEU A 644 6.05 -1.37 -26.99
C LEU A 644 5.81 -2.37 -28.13
N GLN A 645 4.74 -3.17 -28.02
CA GLN A 645 4.38 -4.21 -28.99
C GLN A 645 2.89 -4.12 -29.38
N LEU A 646 2.57 -4.41 -30.63
CA LEU A 646 1.20 -4.40 -31.15
C LEU A 646 0.63 -5.83 -31.30
N LEU A 647 -0.68 -5.98 -31.14
CA LEU A 647 -1.42 -7.22 -31.36
C LEU A 647 -2.62 -6.93 -32.28
N SER A 648 -2.91 -7.77 -33.26
CA SER A 648 -4.20 -7.73 -33.99
C SER A 648 -5.28 -8.46 -33.19
N THR A 649 -6.48 -7.88 -33.11
CA THR A 649 -7.64 -8.54 -32.49
C THR A 649 -8.47 -9.34 -33.50
N ASP A 650 -8.27 -9.12 -34.80
CA ASP A 650 -8.93 -9.84 -35.89
C ASP A 650 -8.57 -11.34 -35.91
N VAL A 651 -7.35 -11.68 -35.50
CA VAL A 651 -6.80 -13.05 -35.51
C VAL A 651 -6.81 -13.66 -34.11
N SER A 652 -7.30 -14.90 -33.98
CA SER A 652 -7.20 -15.68 -32.74
C SER A 652 -5.77 -16.18 -32.53
N ASN A 653 -5.22 -16.05 -31.32
CA ASN A 653 -3.80 -16.32 -31.01
C ASN A 653 -2.84 -15.57 -31.95
N ALA A 654 -3.09 -14.28 -32.15
CA ALA A 654 -2.22 -13.38 -32.88
C ALA A 654 -0.82 -13.31 -32.24
N LYS A 655 0.19 -12.99 -33.05
CA LYS A 655 1.55 -12.72 -32.57
C LYS A 655 1.68 -11.24 -32.20
N LEU A 656 2.50 -10.96 -31.20
CA LEU A 656 2.97 -9.60 -30.94
C LEU A 656 3.95 -9.16 -32.04
N GLU A 657 3.80 -7.92 -32.50
CA GLU A 657 4.71 -7.24 -33.41
C GLU A 657 5.44 -6.12 -32.65
N PRO A 658 6.77 -6.18 -32.46
CA PRO A 658 7.51 -5.15 -31.75
C PRO A 658 7.53 -3.84 -32.53
N LEU A 659 7.13 -2.75 -31.87
CA LEU A 659 7.18 -1.40 -32.41
C LEU A 659 8.42 -0.63 -31.92
N THR A 660 8.96 -0.99 -30.76
CA THR A 660 10.24 -0.52 -30.24
C THR A 660 11.17 -1.70 -29.89
N SER A 661 12.49 -1.47 -29.96
CA SER A 661 13.52 -2.42 -29.50
C SER A 661 14.82 -1.68 -29.14
N GLY A 662 15.57 -2.23 -28.17
CA GLY A 662 16.80 -1.65 -27.62
C GLY A 662 17.01 -2.07 -26.15
N LYS A 663 18.12 -1.67 -25.53
CA LYS A 663 18.40 -1.99 -24.11
C LYS A 663 17.85 -0.95 -23.14
N PHE A 664 16.63 -0.49 -23.39
CA PHE A 664 15.90 0.46 -22.57
C PHE A 664 14.51 -0.11 -22.26
N VAL A 665 13.90 0.33 -21.17
CA VAL A 665 12.55 -0.05 -20.76
C VAL A 665 11.56 1.03 -21.20
N VAL A 666 10.54 0.61 -21.95
CA VAL A 666 9.25 1.30 -22.02
C VAL A 666 8.53 1.04 -20.70
N ASP A 667 8.17 2.12 -20.00
CA ASP A 667 7.54 2.07 -18.67
C ASP A 667 6.02 1.98 -18.80
N SER A 668 5.39 2.94 -19.47
CA SER A 668 3.94 2.97 -19.67
C SER A 668 3.54 3.60 -21.01
N ILE A 669 2.41 3.16 -21.57
CA ILE A 669 1.73 3.87 -22.66
C ILE A 669 0.80 4.91 -22.01
N LEU A 670 0.71 6.10 -22.58
CA LEU A 670 -0.11 7.19 -22.05
C LEU A 670 -1.30 7.56 -22.94
N HIS A 671 -1.17 7.43 -24.26
CA HIS A 671 -2.22 7.77 -25.23
C HIS A 671 -1.98 7.08 -26.58
N TRP A 672 -3.05 6.81 -27.34
CA TRP A 672 -2.97 6.40 -28.75
C TRP A 672 -3.95 7.26 -29.56
N ASP A 673 -3.40 8.19 -30.34
CA ASP A 673 -4.20 9.06 -31.21
C ASP A 673 -4.84 8.26 -32.35
N ALA A 674 -6.17 8.28 -32.36
CA ALA A 674 -7.05 7.67 -33.33
C ALA A 674 -6.99 8.28 -34.75
N THR A 675 -6.39 9.47 -34.90
CA THR A 675 -6.42 10.28 -36.12
C THR A 675 -5.19 10.03 -37.01
N HIS A 676 -4.00 10.09 -36.44
CA HIS A 676 -2.72 9.94 -37.14
C HIS A 676 -2.07 8.57 -36.92
N ASP A 677 -2.66 7.75 -36.04
CA ASP A 677 -2.17 6.42 -35.60
C ASP A 677 -0.83 6.51 -34.87
N VAL A 678 -0.78 7.36 -33.83
CA VAL A 678 0.43 7.68 -33.05
C VAL A 678 0.25 7.28 -31.59
N ILE A 679 1.18 6.48 -31.07
CA ILE A 679 1.24 6.08 -29.66
C ILE A 679 2.23 6.98 -28.93
N PHE A 680 1.81 7.46 -27.76
CA PHE A 680 2.62 8.22 -26.80
C PHE A 680 2.94 7.34 -25.60
N TYR A 681 4.20 7.31 -25.18
CA TYR A 681 4.69 6.41 -24.13
C TYR A 681 5.85 7.03 -23.35
N THR A 682 6.08 6.55 -22.14
CA THR A 682 7.28 6.83 -21.34
C THR A 682 8.34 5.75 -21.54
N ALA A 683 9.60 6.14 -21.60
CA ALA A 683 10.73 5.21 -21.58
C ALA A 683 11.96 5.86 -20.94
N ASN A 684 12.86 5.02 -20.44
CA ASN A 684 14.21 5.42 -20.07
C ASN A 684 15.17 5.32 -21.27
N THR A 685 16.48 5.43 -21.04
CA THR A 685 17.51 5.27 -22.08
C THR A 685 18.47 4.12 -21.74
N GLU A 686 19.22 3.63 -22.73
CA GLU A 686 20.17 2.52 -22.56
C GLU A 686 21.31 2.88 -21.59
N GLU A 687 21.74 4.14 -21.58
CA GLU A 687 22.79 4.66 -20.69
C GLU A 687 22.24 5.09 -19.32
N HIS A 688 21.03 5.67 -19.30
CA HIS A 688 20.41 6.28 -18.13
C HIS A 688 19.03 5.66 -17.82
N PRO A 689 18.98 4.48 -17.16
CA PRO A 689 17.74 3.93 -16.62
C PRO A 689 17.12 4.79 -15.51
N GLU A 690 17.90 5.68 -14.88
CA GLU A 690 17.44 6.66 -13.88
C GLU A 690 16.59 7.82 -14.45
N GLN A 691 16.51 7.95 -15.78
CA GLN A 691 15.72 8.96 -16.49
C GLN A 691 14.38 8.42 -16.94
N LEU A 692 13.38 9.29 -17.13
CA LEU A 692 12.09 8.90 -17.71
C LEU A 692 11.57 10.01 -18.63
N HIS A 693 11.47 9.71 -19.92
CA HIS A 693 11.11 10.65 -20.98
C HIS A 693 9.85 10.23 -21.73
N LEU A 694 9.02 11.22 -22.09
CA LEU A 694 7.92 11.07 -23.04
C LEU A 694 8.44 10.98 -24.48
N TYR A 695 7.95 9.98 -25.21
CA TYR A 695 8.15 9.74 -26.64
C TYR A 695 6.82 9.65 -27.39
N ALA A 696 6.88 9.85 -28.71
CA ALA A 696 5.80 9.53 -29.64
C ALA A 696 6.32 8.68 -30.81
N ILE A 697 5.55 7.68 -31.24
CA ILE A 697 5.87 6.79 -32.38
C ILE A 697 4.61 6.43 -33.15
N ARG A 698 4.70 6.30 -34.47
CA ARG A 698 3.57 5.86 -35.30
C ARG A 698 3.38 4.34 -35.17
N ALA A 699 2.15 3.86 -35.02
CA ALA A 699 1.83 2.43 -34.87
C ALA A 699 1.89 1.64 -36.20
N ALA A 700 3.02 1.71 -36.92
CA ALA A 700 3.18 1.11 -38.25
C ALA A 700 4.42 0.20 -38.33
N THR A 701 4.22 -1.10 -38.15
CA THR A 701 5.26 -2.16 -38.10
C THR A 701 5.88 -2.50 -39.47
N THR A 702 5.19 -2.16 -40.57
CA THR A 702 5.62 -2.47 -41.95
C THR A 702 6.86 -1.70 -42.44
N ARG A 703 7.33 -0.71 -41.67
CA ARG A 703 8.60 0.02 -41.89
C ARG A 703 9.20 0.38 -40.53
N LYS A 704 10.53 0.37 -40.41
CA LYS A 704 11.21 0.85 -39.20
C LYS A 704 10.85 2.32 -38.93
N GLN A 705 10.07 2.55 -37.87
CA GLN A 705 9.79 3.89 -37.37
C GLN A 705 10.96 4.37 -36.49
N THR A 706 11.08 5.68 -36.34
CA THR A 706 11.99 6.31 -35.36
C THR A 706 11.12 7.04 -34.35
N ALA A 707 11.19 6.65 -33.08
CA ALA A 707 10.52 7.35 -32.00
C ALA A 707 11.02 8.80 -31.89
N LYS A 708 10.11 9.73 -31.70
CA LYS A 708 10.41 11.13 -31.40
C LYS A 708 10.38 11.32 -29.89
N CYS A 709 11.53 11.60 -29.27
CA CYS A 709 11.52 12.11 -27.90
C CYS A 709 10.88 13.51 -27.89
N LEU A 710 9.95 13.74 -26.97
CA LEU A 710 9.22 15.00 -26.80
C LEU A 710 9.71 15.82 -25.60
N THR A 711 10.35 15.16 -24.62
CA THR A 711 10.80 15.79 -23.37
C THR A 711 12.33 15.96 -23.25
N CYS A 712 13.11 15.29 -24.09
CA CYS A 712 14.56 15.48 -24.16
C CYS A 712 14.85 16.95 -24.49
N LYS A 713 15.51 17.69 -23.58
CA LYS A 713 15.77 19.14 -23.69
C LYS A 713 14.53 20.03 -23.80
N LEU A 714 13.38 19.59 -23.27
CA LEU A 714 12.12 20.37 -23.31
C LEU A 714 12.09 21.53 -22.30
N MET A 715 12.64 21.33 -21.10
CA MET A 715 12.60 22.35 -20.04
C MET A 715 13.77 22.22 -19.04
N THR A 716 14.07 23.32 -18.37
CA THR A 716 15.01 23.41 -17.25
C THR A 716 14.30 23.95 -16.00
N SER A 717 14.86 23.69 -14.82
CA SER A 717 14.51 24.38 -13.57
C SER A 717 15.73 25.20 -13.14
N GLY A 718 15.74 26.49 -13.48
CA GLY A 718 16.98 27.28 -13.48
C GLY A 718 17.96 26.68 -14.48
N ASP A 719 19.21 26.46 -14.07
CA ASP A 719 20.28 25.88 -14.90
C ASP A 719 20.23 24.34 -15.01
N VAL A 720 19.29 23.67 -14.34
CA VAL A 720 19.19 22.19 -14.31
C VAL A 720 18.28 21.68 -15.43
N GLU A 721 18.81 20.93 -16.40
CA GLU A 721 18.01 20.21 -17.41
C GLU A 721 17.15 19.13 -16.74
N GLN A 722 15.85 19.10 -17.03
CA GLN A 722 14.93 18.11 -16.47
C GLN A 722 14.94 16.81 -17.29
N SER A 723 14.96 15.66 -16.60
CA SER A 723 15.12 14.32 -17.22
C SER A 723 14.26 13.22 -16.59
N TYR A 724 13.33 13.58 -15.71
CA TYR A 724 12.26 12.69 -15.25
C TYR A 724 10.91 13.39 -15.43
N TYR A 725 9.99 12.78 -16.16
CA TYR A 725 8.73 13.40 -16.57
C TYR A 725 7.51 12.49 -16.36
N SER A 726 6.35 13.10 -16.15
CA SER A 726 5.04 12.48 -16.36
C SER A 726 4.18 13.36 -17.27
N ALA A 727 3.17 12.77 -17.93
CA ALA A 727 2.24 13.51 -18.76
C ALA A 727 0.82 12.94 -18.70
N ILE A 728 -0.18 13.80 -18.95
CA ILE A 728 -1.60 13.45 -18.95
C ILE A 728 -2.25 14.09 -20.19
N PHE A 729 -2.93 13.27 -20.99
CA PHE A 729 -3.60 13.68 -22.24
C PHE A 729 -5.11 13.86 -22.03
N ASN A 730 -5.74 14.74 -22.79
CA ASN A 730 -7.18 14.70 -23.02
C ASN A 730 -7.51 13.87 -24.29
N ASP A 731 -8.80 13.81 -24.65
CA ASP A 731 -9.27 13.13 -25.87
C ASP A 731 -9.10 13.98 -27.16
N HIS A 732 -8.30 15.04 -27.10
CA HIS A 732 -8.00 15.95 -28.21
C HIS A 732 -6.47 16.11 -28.36
N ASN A 733 -5.96 17.35 -28.41
CA ASN A 733 -4.57 17.66 -28.73
C ASN A 733 -3.81 18.26 -27.54
N GLU A 734 -4.41 18.32 -26.35
CA GLU A 734 -3.86 18.99 -25.19
C GLU A 734 -3.22 17.99 -24.21
N ILE A 735 -2.02 18.34 -23.73
CA ILE A 735 -1.19 17.50 -22.87
C ILE A 735 -0.60 18.32 -21.72
N VAL A 736 -0.89 17.91 -20.49
CA VAL A 736 -0.16 18.38 -19.30
C VAL A 736 1.15 17.62 -19.23
N ILE A 737 2.28 18.33 -19.16
CA ILE A 737 3.60 17.72 -18.92
C ILE A 737 4.15 18.28 -17.60
N THR A 738 4.47 17.37 -16.68
CA THR A 738 5.12 17.69 -15.41
C THR A 738 6.56 17.20 -15.46
N SER A 739 7.54 18.10 -15.27
CA SER A 739 8.87 17.66 -14.85
C SER A 739 8.82 17.27 -13.39
N LEU A 740 9.34 16.09 -13.08
CA LEU A 740 9.42 15.54 -11.73
C LEU A 740 10.85 15.58 -11.19
N GLY A 741 11.85 15.98 -11.99
CA GLY A 741 13.22 16.20 -11.55
C GLY A 741 14.27 16.19 -12.68
N PRO A 742 15.56 16.38 -12.35
CA PRO A 742 16.12 16.43 -10.98
C PRO A 742 16.16 17.84 -10.36
N GLY A 743 15.63 18.87 -11.03
CA GLY A 743 15.44 20.20 -10.45
C GLY A 743 14.09 20.33 -9.73
N ILE A 744 13.77 21.53 -9.24
CA ILE A 744 12.46 21.81 -8.63
C ILE A 744 11.36 21.62 -9.69
N PRO A 745 10.40 20.69 -9.48
CA PRO A 745 9.34 20.35 -10.43
C PRO A 745 8.59 21.54 -11.01
N THR A 746 8.21 21.42 -12.28
CA THR A 746 7.36 22.37 -12.99
C THR A 746 6.29 21.63 -13.79
N THR A 747 5.11 22.25 -13.92
CA THR A 747 3.99 21.77 -14.74
C THR A 747 3.68 22.80 -15.80
N SER A 748 3.64 22.39 -17.07
CA SER A 748 3.22 23.23 -18.19
C SER A 748 2.21 22.47 -19.05
N VAL A 749 1.29 23.19 -19.69
CA VAL A 749 0.31 22.61 -20.62
C VAL A 749 0.74 22.92 -22.05
N TYR A 750 0.65 21.92 -22.93
CA TYR A 750 1.03 22.01 -24.33
C TYR A 750 -0.11 21.56 -25.23
N GLU A 751 -0.12 22.07 -26.46
CA GLU A 751 -0.84 21.53 -27.60
C GLU A 751 0.15 20.70 -28.44
N TRP A 752 -0.18 19.46 -28.76
CA TRP A 752 0.60 18.61 -29.65
C TRP A 752 -0.01 18.61 -31.06
N THR A 753 0.84 18.56 -32.09
CA THR A 753 0.40 18.42 -33.49
C THR A 753 1.27 17.43 -34.23
N TYR A 754 0.69 16.68 -35.18
CA TYR A 754 1.42 15.74 -36.03
C TYR A 754 1.56 16.29 -37.46
N ALA A 755 2.80 16.60 -37.85
CA ALA A 755 3.12 17.15 -39.17
C ALA A 755 4.45 16.60 -39.67
N ASN A 756 4.63 16.47 -40.99
CA ASN A 756 5.86 15.96 -41.61
C ASN A 756 6.35 14.61 -41.04
N SER A 757 5.42 13.76 -40.60
CA SER A 757 5.66 12.48 -39.91
C SER A 757 6.36 12.57 -38.54
N GLN A 758 6.27 13.70 -37.84
CA GLN A 758 6.68 13.84 -36.43
C GLN A 758 5.61 14.55 -35.60
N VAL A 759 5.60 14.29 -34.30
CA VAL A 759 4.87 15.12 -33.33
C VAL A 759 5.73 16.34 -32.95
N THR A 760 5.09 17.49 -32.83
CA THR A 760 5.64 18.72 -32.26
C THR A 760 4.80 19.18 -31.07
N LEU A 761 5.41 19.90 -30.13
CA LEU A 761 4.74 20.50 -28.97
C LEU A 761 4.80 22.02 -29.06
N LYS A 762 3.69 22.68 -28.76
CA LYS A 762 3.54 24.13 -28.57
C LYS A 762 3.07 24.36 -27.14
N LYS A 763 3.85 25.09 -26.31
CA LYS A 763 3.39 25.43 -24.96
C LYS A 763 2.17 26.37 -25.06
N LEU A 764 1.13 26.09 -24.29
CA LEU A 764 -0.04 26.95 -24.12
C LEU A 764 0.14 27.85 -22.90
N LEU A 765 0.45 27.26 -21.73
CA LEU A 765 0.67 27.98 -20.48
C LEU A 765 1.61 27.22 -19.53
N ASP A 766 2.11 27.91 -18.52
CA ASP A 766 2.76 27.33 -17.35
C ASP A 766 1.74 27.25 -16.21
N TRP A 767 1.50 26.04 -15.68
CA TRP A 767 0.46 25.75 -14.69
C TRP A 767 0.97 25.91 -13.26
N GLU A 768 2.18 25.42 -13.00
CA GLU A 768 2.84 25.54 -11.70
C GLU A 768 4.36 25.53 -11.89
N SER A 769 5.02 26.66 -11.60
CA SER A 769 6.48 26.80 -11.69
C SER A 769 7.20 26.64 -10.35
N ASN A 770 6.45 26.52 -9.25
CA ASN A 770 6.90 26.37 -7.86
C ASN A 770 7.66 27.58 -7.28
N GLU A 771 7.33 28.83 -7.67
CA GLU A 771 8.04 30.04 -7.17
C GLU A 771 8.07 30.16 -5.64
N VAL A 772 7.00 29.78 -4.94
CA VAL A 772 6.97 29.80 -3.46
C VAL A 772 8.02 28.85 -2.87
N LEU A 773 8.19 27.67 -3.47
CA LEU A 773 9.22 26.71 -3.06
C LEU A 773 10.63 27.19 -3.46
N ARG A 774 10.80 27.81 -4.64
CA ARG A 774 12.07 28.43 -5.07
C ARG A 774 12.51 29.52 -4.08
N GLY A 775 11.57 30.35 -3.62
CA GLY A 775 11.80 31.34 -2.58
C GLY A 775 12.18 30.70 -1.23
N LYS A 776 11.45 29.68 -0.77
CA LYS A 776 11.79 28.96 0.48
C LYS A 776 13.17 28.29 0.45
N LEU A 777 13.61 27.80 -0.70
CA LEU A 777 14.91 27.13 -0.87
C LEU A 777 16.06 28.13 -1.18
N GLN A 778 15.78 29.42 -1.29
CA GLN A 778 16.81 30.42 -1.61
C GLN A 778 17.83 30.54 -0.48
N GLY A 779 19.07 30.10 -0.74
CA GLY A 779 20.15 30.10 0.26
C GLY A 779 20.10 28.93 1.25
N VAL A 780 19.15 28.00 1.10
CA VAL A 780 19.05 26.77 1.90
C VAL A 780 20.13 25.77 1.48
N ALA A 781 20.71 25.09 2.46
CA ALA A 781 21.74 24.07 2.26
C ALA A 781 21.13 22.74 1.76
N VAL A 782 20.65 22.71 0.52
CA VAL A 782 20.08 21.51 -0.12
C VAL A 782 21.20 20.49 -0.40
N PRO A 783 21.01 19.18 -0.09
CA PRO A 783 21.97 18.13 -0.42
C PRO A 783 22.26 18.00 -1.92
N SER A 784 23.39 17.40 -2.28
CA SER A 784 23.73 17.09 -3.67
C SER A 784 23.57 15.60 -3.98
N HIS A 785 23.20 15.24 -5.21
CA HIS A 785 23.03 13.85 -5.65
C HIS A 785 24.18 13.40 -6.55
N LYS A 786 24.62 12.16 -6.37
CA LYS A 786 25.66 11.51 -7.17
C LYS A 786 25.22 10.08 -7.50
N ILE A 787 24.88 9.85 -8.77
CA ILE A 787 24.50 8.52 -9.27
C ILE A 787 25.75 7.78 -9.76
N LEU A 788 25.82 6.48 -9.44
CA LEU A 788 26.93 5.58 -9.75
C LEU A 788 26.40 4.25 -10.30
N THR A 789 27.28 3.51 -10.98
CA THR A 789 27.04 2.13 -11.40
C THR A 789 28.18 1.27 -10.86
N ILE A 790 27.87 0.19 -10.14
CA ILE A 790 28.83 -0.67 -9.44
C ILE A 790 28.63 -2.12 -9.90
N ASN A 791 29.70 -2.79 -10.31
CA ASN A 791 29.66 -4.20 -10.69
C ASN A 791 29.37 -5.08 -9.44
N ILE A 792 28.53 -6.09 -9.62
CA ILE A 792 28.11 -7.06 -8.60
C ILE A 792 28.21 -8.49 -9.16
N ASP A 793 27.98 -9.49 -8.30
CA ASP A 793 28.19 -10.89 -8.64
C ASP A 793 27.31 -11.38 -9.80
N GLY A 794 27.78 -12.39 -10.53
CA GLY A 794 27.10 -12.94 -11.70
C GLY A 794 27.23 -12.09 -12.98
N GLY A 795 28.02 -11.01 -12.95
CA GLY A 795 28.17 -10.09 -14.10
C GLY A 795 27.10 -9.01 -14.19
N PHE A 796 26.29 -8.87 -13.14
CA PHE A 796 25.29 -7.81 -13.02
C PHE A 796 25.92 -6.48 -12.59
N GLN A 797 25.12 -5.42 -12.63
CA GLN A 797 25.49 -4.08 -12.15
C GLN A 797 24.38 -3.52 -11.27
N ALA A 798 24.71 -2.97 -10.12
CA ALA A 798 23.81 -2.15 -9.32
C ALA A 798 23.89 -0.67 -9.75
N LYS A 799 22.76 0.02 -9.78
CA LYS A 799 22.71 1.49 -9.81
C LYS A 799 22.63 2.00 -8.37
N VAL A 800 23.29 3.12 -8.07
CA VAL A 800 23.35 3.69 -6.72
C VAL A 800 23.13 5.19 -6.79
N LEU A 801 22.29 5.75 -5.91
CA LEU A 801 22.20 7.18 -5.65
C LEU A 801 22.81 7.46 -4.28
N LEU A 802 23.85 8.30 -4.24
CA LEU A 802 24.34 8.90 -3.01
C LEU A 802 23.82 10.33 -2.90
N GLN A 803 23.09 10.62 -1.82
CA GLN A 803 22.79 11.98 -1.40
C GLN A 803 23.85 12.41 -0.38
N LEU A 804 24.59 13.45 -0.75
CA LEU A 804 25.77 13.92 -0.04
C LEU A 804 25.46 15.23 0.71
N PRO A 805 25.88 15.35 1.98
CA PRO A 805 25.78 16.60 2.75
C PRO A 805 26.33 17.83 2.01
N PRO A 806 25.71 19.00 2.19
CA PRO A 806 26.21 20.27 1.64
C PRO A 806 27.65 20.53 2.11
N ASN A 807 28.53 20.91 1.17
CA ASN A 807 29.95 21.22 1.41
C ASN A 807 30.77 20.08 2.08
N LEU A 808 30.41 18.81 1.85
CA LEU A 808 31.11 17.64 2.38
C LEU A 808 32.63 17.64 2.05
N ASP A 809 33.46 17.35 3.06
CA ASP A 809 34.90 17.13 2.89
C ASP A 809 35.17 15.81 2.16
N THR A 810 35.56 15.90 0.89
CA THR A 810 35.95 14.75 0.08
C THR A 810 37.40 14.32 0.28
N SER A 811 38.19 14.99 1.15
CA SER A 811 39.57 14.58 1.43
C SER A 811 39.66 13.38 2.38
N GLY A 812 38.60 13.08 3.13
CA GLY A 812 38.54 11.99 4.11
C GLY A 812 39.24 12.30 5.43
N LYS A 813 39.45 13.59 5.75
CA LYS A 813 39.81 14.03 7.11
C LYS A 813 38.58 13.95 8.00
N THR A 814 37.45 14.46 7.50
CA THR A 814 36.14 14.25 8.09
C THR A 814 35.61 12.88 7.66
N LYS A 815 34.99 12.18 8.61
CA LYS A 815 34.28 10.92 8.41
C LYS A 815 32.79 11.17 8.60
N TYR A 816 31.98 10.64 7.67
CA TYR A 816 30.54 10.84 7.65
C TYR A 816 29.81 9.50 7.81
N PRO A 817 28.82 9.39 8.72
CA PRO A 817 27.99 8.20 8.82
C PRO A 817 27.16 8.01 7.56
N MET A 818 26.79 6.77 7.27
CA MET A 818 25.96 6.43 6.10
C MET A 818 24.72 5.65 6.49
N LEU A 819 23.57 6.04 5.94
CA LEU A 819 22.31 5.33 6.07
C LEU A 819 21.86 4.84 4.68
N VAL A 820 21.69 3.52 4.55
CA VAL A 820 21.12 2.90 3.36
C VAL A 820 19.60 2.85 3.49
N ASP A 821 18.90 3.41 2.52
CA ASP A 821 17.46 3.35 2.31
C ASP A 821 17.17 2.22 1.32
N VAL A 822 16.65 1.11 1.83
CA VAL A 822 16.32 -0.08 1.04
C VAL A 822 14.81 -0.25 0.94
N TYR A 823 14.32 -0.47 -0.28
CA TYR A 823 13.04 -1.13 -0.51
C TYR A 823 13.27 -2.54 -1.07
N GLY A 824 13.85 -2.67 -2.27
CA GLY A 824 14.38 -3.95 -2.76
C GLY A 824 13.36 -5.02 -3.20
N GLY A 825 12.06 -4.71 -3.20
CA GLY A 825 11.03 -5.62 -3.71
C GLY A 825 11.06 -5.77 -5.25
N PRO A 826 10.39 -6.80 -5.80
CA PRO A 826 10.31 -7.05 -7.25
C PRO A 826 9.80 -5.85 -8.06
N ASP A 827 10.42 -5.60 -9.22
CA ASP A 827 10.14 -4.50 -10.17
C ASP A 827 10.21 -3.08 -9.58
N SER A 828 10.60 -2.94 -8.32
CA SER A 828 10.82 -1.64 -7.67
C SER A 828 12.11 -0.98 -8.16
N TYR A 829 12.18 0.34 -8.00
CA TYR A 829 13.38 1.12 -8.32
C TYR A 829 13.38 2.42 -7.49
N SER A 830 14.54 2.78 -6.95
CA SER A 830 14.74 3.94 -6.08
C SER A 830 15.80 4.91 -6.58
N VAL A 831 16.65 4.51 -7.54
CA VAL A 831 17.70 5.34 -8.16
C VAL A 831 17.14 6.02 -9.40
N THR A 832 16.58 7.22 -9.21
CA THR A 832 15.94 8.01 -10.28
C THR A 832 16.36 9.48 -10.23
N ASN A 833 16.28 10.18 -11.35
CA ASN A 833 16.46 11.64 -11.45
C ASN A 833 15.22 12.42 -10.95
N LYS A 834 14.49 11.88 -9.97
CA LYS A 834 13.26 12.47 -9.42
C LYS A 834 13.60 13.39 -8.26
N TRP A 835 13.04 14.59 -8.25
CA TRP A 835 13.13 15.51 -7.12
C TRP A 835 12.51 14.87 -5.88
N MET A 836 13.29 14.85 -4.80
CA MET A 836 12.91 14.28 -3.51
C MET A 836 13.23 15.26 -2.39
N MET A 837 12.32 15.31 -1.43
CA MET A 837 12.39 16.11 -0.21
C MET A 837 11.85 15.21 0.90
N ASP A 838 12.69 14.30 1.38
CA ASP A 838 12.33 13.22 2.31
C ASP A 838 13.15 13.32 3.61
N TRP A 839 12.93 12.37 4.53
CA TRP A 839 13.68 12.29 5.79
C TRP A 839 15.20 12.20 5.54
N GLY A 840 15.61 11.50 4.48
CA GLY A 840 16.99 11.48 4.00
C GLY A 840 17.51 12.86 3.61
N THR A 841 16.70 13.69 2.95
CA THR A 841 17.07 15.08 2.59
C THR A 841 17.37 15.92 3.84
N TYR A 842 16.56 15.79 4.90
CA TYR A 842 16.85 16.36 6.22
C TYR A 842 18.16 15.80 6.81
N LEU A 843 18.33 14.47 6.85
CA LEU A 843 19.51 13.81 7.41
C LEU A 843 20.81 14.26 6.72
N SER A 844 20.81 14.41 5.39
CA SER A 844 21.97 14.90 4.65
C SER A 844 22.19 16.41 4.80
N SER A 845 21.13 17.23 4.83
CA SER A 845 21.25 18.70 4.97
C SER A 845 21.73 19.11 6.36
N ASN A 846 21.18 18.48 7.41
CA ASN A 846 21.20 18.99 8.77
C ASN A 846 21.62 17.95 9.82
N GLN A 847 21.98 16.74 9.43
CA GLN A 847 22.60 15.75 10.32
C GLN A 847 23.91 15.19 9.75
N SER A 848 24.36 15.72 8.59
CA SER A 848 25.58 15.33 7.89
C SER A 848 25.69 13.83 7.56
N VAL A 849 24.56 13.15 7.39
CA VAL A 849 24.50 11.73 7.03
C VAL A 849 24.53 11.58 5.51
N ILE A 850 25.39 10.70 4.99
CA ILE A 850 25.32 10.26 3.59
C ILE A 850 24.14 9.30 3.47
N TYR A 851 23.17 9.62 2.61
CA TYR A 851 21.95 8.85 2.45
C TYR A 851 21.97 8.13 1.10
N ALA A 852 21.87 6.80 1.10
CA ALA A 852 22.16 5.97 -0.06
C ALA A 852 20.98 5.09 -0.48
N LYS A 853 20.64 5.08 -1.77
CA LYS A 853 19.64 4.19 -2.39
C LYS A 853 20.33 3.27 -3.41
N ILE A 854 20.03 1.97 -3.40
CA ILE A 854 20.74 0.94 -4.19
C ILE A 854 19.75 0.03 -4.94
N ASP A 855 19.79 0.07 -6.27
CA ASP A 855 19.00 -0.78 -7.16
C ASP A 855 19.89 -1.91 -7.74
N GLY A 856 19.86 -3.07 -7.07
CA GLY A 856 20.56 -4.30 -7.46
C GLY A 856 19.69 -5.27 -8.27
N ARG A 857 19.97 -6.57 -8.19
CA ARG A 857 19.10 -7.62 -8.76
C ARG A 857 17.71 -7.57 -8.13
N GLY A 858 16.68 -7.88 -8.91
CA GLY A 858 15.27 -7.71 -8.54
C GLY A 858 14.65 -6.36 -8.92
N SER A 859 15.46 -5.32 -9.21
CA SER A 859 14.94 -4.00 -9.56
C SER A 859 14.30 -3.95 -10.95
N GLY A 860 13.33 -3.04 -11.13
CA GLY A 860 12.73 -2.74 -12.43
C GLY A 860 13.65 -1.97 -13.38
N LEU A 861 13.06 -1.41 -14.44
CA LEU A 861 13.67 -0.50 -15.45
C LEU A 861 14.91 -1.01 -16.23
N ARG A 862 15.43 -2.21 -15.94
CA ARG A 862 16.76 -2.66 -16.42
C ARG A 862 16.78 -4.07 -17.03
N GLY A 863 15.60 -4.63 -17.34
CA GLY A 863 15.42 -5.86 -18.11
C GLY A 863 15.22 -7.13 -17.29
N GLU A 864 14.55 -8.12 -17.90
CA GLU A 864 14.06 -9.36 -17.25
C GLU A 864 15.13 -10.18 -16.55
N THR A 865 16.33 -10.31 -17.13
CA THR A 865 17.42 -11.11 -16.53
C THR A 865 17.88 -10.54 -15.19
N LEU A 866 17.75 -9.23 -14.98
CA LEU A 866 18.03 -8.57 -13.70
C LEU A 866 16.82 -8.61 -12.77
N LEU A 867 15.62 -8.41 -13.31
CA LEU A 867 14.34 -8.43 -12.60
C LEU A 867 14.00 -9.81 -12.01
N HIS A 868 14.03 -10.86 -12.84
CA HIS A 868 13.68 -12.23 -12.46
C HIS A 868 14.78 -12.96 -11.67
N ALA A 869 15.92 -12.31 -11.39
CA ALA A 869 17.02 -12.91 -10.64
C ALA A 869 16.64 -13.33 -9.20
N ILE A 870 15.56 -12.77 -8.64
CA ILE A 870 14.97 -13.11 -7.33
C ILE A 870 13.83 -14.15 -7.41
N TYR A 871 13.44 -14.60 -8.61
CA TYR A 871 12.28 -15.50 -8.77
C TYR A 871 12.50 -16.86 -8.08
N LEU A 872 11.48 -17.28 -7.33
CA LEU A 872 11.49 -18.42 -6.39
C LEU A 872 12.49 -18.29 -5.21
N GLN A 873 13.18 -17.16 -5.07
CA GLN A 873 14.26 -16.97 -4.09
C GLN A 873 14.35 -15.54 -3.51
N LEU A 874 13.22 -14.94 -3.13
CA LEU A 874 13.20 -13.69 -2.35
C LEU A 874 14.10 -13.80 -1.10
N GLY A 875 14.75 -12.71 -0.68
CA GLY A 875 15.68 -12.70 0.45
C GLY A 875 17.09 -13.21 0.16
N THR A 876 17.56 -13.18 -1.08
CA THR A 876 18.85 -13.77 -1.48
C THR A 876 19.76 -12.79 -2.23
N VAL A 877 19.61 -12.67 -3.54
CA VAL A 877 20.52 -11.93 -4.42
C VAL A 877 20.40 -10.42 -4.24
N GLU A 878 19.20 -9.90 -4.02
CA GLU A 878 18.96 -8.49 -3.72
C GLU A 878 19.54 -8.11 -2.35
N ILE A 879 19.45 -9.01 -1.36
CA ILE A 879 20.03 -8.80 -0.01
C ILE A 879 21.56 -8.79 -0.06
N SER A 880 22.17 -9.73 -0.79
CA SER A 880 23.63 -9.74 -0.97
C SER A 880 24.14 -8.53 -1.75
N ASP A 881 23.37 -8.02 -2.72
CA ASP A 881 23.71 -6.79 -3.43
C ASP A 881 23.72 -5.57 -2.50
N GLN A 882 22.75 -5.41 -1.60
CA GLN A 882 22.77 -4.33 -0.60
C GLN A 882 24.05 -4.36 0.24
N ILE A 883 24.41 -5.52 0.79
CA ILE A 883 25.63 -5.68 1.61
C ILE A 883 26.89 -5.40 0.78
N LYS A 884 27.02 -6.01 -0.40
CA LYS A 884 28.25 -5.92 -1.20
C LYS A 884 28.45 -4.55 -1.82
N VAL A 885 27.39 -3.90 -2.30
CA VAL A 885 27.46 -2.52 -2.80
C VAL A 885 27.80 -1.56 -1.67
N THR A 886 27.19 -1.71 -0.48
CA THR A 886 27.51 -0.88 0.69
C THR A 886 28.98 -1.03 1.09
N GLN A 887 29.52 -2.26 1.13
CA GLN A 887 30.94 -2.48 1.36
C GLN A 887 31.82 -1.77 0.30
N ASN A 888 31.52 -1.97 -0.99
CA ASN A 888 32.25 -1.32 -2.09
C ASN A 888 32.26 0.22 -1.95
N LEU A 889 31.16 0.83 -1.50
CA LEU A 889 31.11 2.29 -1.26
C LEU A 889 32.12 2.74 -0.20
N THR A 890 32.28 2.00 0.90
CA THR A 890 33.28 2.33 1.95
C THR A 890 34.72 2.20 1.44
N GLU A 891 34.98 1.24 0.55
CA GLU A 891 36.27 1.03 -0.09
C GLU A 891 36.58 2.11 -1.14
N MET A 892 35.55 2.61 -1.84
CA MET A 892 35.65 3.64 -2.88
C MET A 892 35.76 5.07 -2.33
N PHE A 893 35.16 5.37 -1.17
CA PHE A 893 35.04 6.73 -0.65
C PHE A 893 35.58 6.85 0.78
N ASN A 894 36.82 7.34 0.87
CA ASN A 894 37.57 7.47 2.13
C ASN A 894 36.95 8.42 3.17
N TYR A 895 35.94 9.21 2.82
CA TYR A 895 35.16 10.06 3.72
C TYR A 895 33.92 9.35 4.31
N ILE A 896 33.55 8.17 3.83
CA ILE A 896 32.54 7.33 4.50
C ILE A 896 33.18 6.72 5.77
N ASP A 897 32.40 6.68 6.84
CA ASP A 897 32.78 6.02 8.09
C ASP A 897 32.36 4.54 8.07
N PRO A 898 33.31 3.57 8.05
CA PRO A 898 32.99 2.14 8.08
C PRO A 898 32.45 1.66 9.43
N ASP A 899 32.57 2.47 10.50
CA ASP A 899 32.10 2.12 11.84
C ASP A 899 30.73 2.72 12.19
N HIS A 900 30.18 3.60 11.34
CA HIS A 900 28.88 4.24 11.53
C HIS A 900 27.96 4.10 10.30
N ILE A 901 27.62 2.84 9.98
CA ILE A 901 26.72 2.48 8.86
C ILE A 901 25.47 1.78 9.36
N GLY A 902 24.32 2.24 8.90
CA GLY A 902 23.01 1.66 9.17
C GLY A 902 22.22 1.39 7.89
N ILE A 903 21.16 0.59 8.02
CA ILE A 903 20.18 0.33 6.95
C ILE A 903 18.76 0.45 7.48
N TRP A 904 17.83 0.97 6.68
CA TRP A 904 16.42 1.07 7.05
C TRP A 904 15.51 0.83 5.86
N GLY A 905 14.26 0.45 6.14
CA GLY A 905 13.24 0.31 5.11
C GLY A 905 11.85 -0.02 5.68
N TRP A 906 10.84 0.07 4.82
CA TRP A 906 9.43 -0.16 5.10
C TRP A 906 8.89 -1.34 4.28
N SER A 907 7.98 -2.16 4.81
CA SER A 907 7.37 -3.30 4.09
C SER A 907 8.44 -4.32 3.61
N TYR A 908 8.56 -4.58 2.31
CA TYR A 908 9.70 -5.34 1.75
C TYR A 908 11.05 -4.71 2.13
N GLY A 909 11.13 -3.38 2.20
CA GLY A 909 12.32 -2.69 2.72
C GLY A 909 12.63 -3.02 4.18
N GLY A 910 11.59 -3.19 5.00
CA GLY A 910 11.75 -3.59 6.40
C GLY A 910 12.27 -5.02 6.52
N TYR A 911 11.77 -5.92 5.68
CA TYR A 911 12.30 -7.28 5.48
C TYR A 911 13.77 -7.24 5.02
N ALA A 912 14.07 -6.46 3.98
CA ALA A 912 15.39 -6.38 3.36
C ALA A 912 16.45 -5.79 4.30
N ALA A 913 16.11 -4.76 5.08
CA ALA A 913 17.01 -4.17 6.07
C ALA A 913 17.42 -5.19 7.16
N ALA A 914 16.46 -5.96 7.68
CA ALA A 914 16.74 -7.00 8.68
C ALA A 914 17.42 -8.23 8.08
N MET A 915 17.06 -8.65 6.86
CA MET A 915 17.73 -9.73 6.14
C MET A 915 19.17 -9.37 5.75
N ALA A 916 19.47 -8.10 5.44
CA ALA A 916 20.82 -7.62 5.24
C ALA A 916 21.61 -7.69 6.55
N LEU A 917 21.08 -7.12 7.64
CA LEU A 917 21.71 -7.16 8.97
C LEU A 917 21.98 -8.58 9.46
N ALA A 918 21.06 -9.52 9.19
CA ALA A 918 21.17 -10.94 9.56
C ALA A 918 22.09 -11.76 8.63
N ASN A 919 22.44 -11.29 7.42
CA ASN A 919 23.32 -12.03 6.50
C ASN A 919 24.68 -11.34 6.27
N ASP A 920 24.89 -10.18 6.87
CA ASP A 920 26.14 -9.42 6.91
C ASP A 920 27.20 -10.09 7.80
N ASN A 921 27.88 -11.09 7.24
CA ASN A 921 29.02 -11.75 7.88
C ASN A 921 30.27 -10.84 7.99
N ASN A 922 30.30 -9.71 7.28
CA ASN A 922 31.45 -8.80 7.22
C ASN A 922 31.34 -7.63 8.22
N ASN A 923 30.20 -7.53 8.94
CA ASN A 923 29.87 -6.44 9.86
C ASN A 923 29.89 -5.03 9.22
N VAL A 924 29.43 -4.96 7.97
CA VAL A 924 29.17 -3.71 7.22
C VAL A 924 28.10 -2.89 7.93
N PHE A 925 26.99 -3.51 8.35
CA PHE A 925 25.87 -2.83 8.99
C PHE A 925 25.93 -3.01 10.52
N LYS A 926 25.99 -1.90 11.25
CA LYS A 926 26.02 -1.91 12.73
C LYS A 926 24.62 -1.88 13.35
N CYS A 927 23.66 -1.33 12.61
CA CYS A 927 22.27 -1.22 13.01
C CYS A 927 21.30 -1.36 11.82
N ALA A 928 20.09 -1.81 12.11
CA ALA A 928 18.97 -1.72 11.17
C ALA A 928 17.66 -1.33 11.84
N ALA A 929 16.81 -0.60 11.10
CA ALA A 929 15.43 -0.32 11.47
C ALA A 929 14.46 -0.88 10.43
N SER A 930 13.52 -1.70 10.86
CA SER A 930 12.47 -2.29 10.03
C SER A 930 11.11 -1.70 10.40
N ILE A 931 10.45 -1.05 9.45
CA ILE A 931 9.09 -0.53 9.62
C ILE A 931 8.13 -1.46 8.86
N ALA A 932 7.06 -1.90 9.53
CA ALA A 932 6.06 -2.84 9.04
C ALA A 932 6.64 -4.01 8.21
N PRO A 933 7.66 -4.75 8.69
CA PRO A 933 8.38 -5.72 7.87
C PRO A 933 7.59 -6.99 7.60
N VAL A 934 7.70 -7.51 6.38
CA VAL A 934 7.49 -8.95 6.15
C VAL A 934 8.61 -9.71 6.88
N THR A 935 8.29 -10.84 7.51
CA THR A 935 9.27 -11.68 8.23
C THR A 935 9.19 -13.16 7.84
N ASP A 936 8.05 -13.55 7.25
CA ASP A 936 7.74 -14.87 6.74
C ASP A 936 6.73 -14.72 5.60
N TRP A 937 7.07 -15.23 4.42
CA TRP A 937 6.24 -15.13 3.23
C TRP A 937 4.96 -15.98 3.32
N THR A 938 4.92 -17.00 4.19
CA THR A 938 3.68 -17.76 4.44
C THR A 938 2.63 -16.99 5.25
N TYR A 939 2.91 -15.76 5.68
CA TYR A 939 1.93 -14.89 6.37
C TYR A 939 1.50 -13.66 5.55
N TYR A 940 2.09 -13.44 4.38
CA TYR A 940 1.67 -12.41 3.43
C TYR A 940 0.69 -12.99 2.40
N ASP A 941 0.10 -12.16 1.54
CA ASP A 941 -0.99 -12.58 0.67
C ASP A 941 -0.53 -13.54 -0.45
N SER A 942 -1.48 -14.31 -1.00
CA SER A 942 -1.22 -15.29 -2.05
C SER A 942 -0.87 -14.66 -3.40
N ILE A 943 -1.52 -13.55 -3.77
CA ILE A 943 -1.42 -12.95 -5.10
C ILE A 943 -0.02 -12.35 -5.30
N TYR A 944 0.47 -11.54 -4.37
CA TYR A 944 1.85 -11.08 -4.35
C TYR A 944 2.82 -12.23 -4.21
N THR A 945 2.67 -13.05 -3.16
CA THR A 945 3.73 -13.97 -2.76
C THR A 945 3.94 -15.07 -3.81
N GLU A 946 2.88 -15.65 -4.34
CA GLU A 946 2.98 -16.78 -5.26
C GLU A 946 3.41 -16.35 -6.68
N ARG A 947 3.18 -15.08 -7.07
CA ARG A 947 3.76 -14.46 -8.28
C ARG A 947 5.29 -14.51 -8.27
N TYR A 948 5.91 -14.40 -7.10
CA TYR A 948 7.37 -14.33 -6.96
C TYR A 948 7.99 -15.61 -6.38
N MET A 949 7.24 -16.38 -5.59
CA MET A 949 7.71 -17.56 -4.84
C MET A 949 7.05 -18.88 -5.23
N GLY A 950 6.00 -18.87 -6.06
CA GLY A 950 5.17 -20.05 -6.32
C GLY A 950 4.42 -20.54 -5.08
N LEU A 951 3.79 -21.71 -5.17
CA LEU A 951 3.07 -22.32 -4.04
C LEU A 951 4.06 -22.81 -2.95
N PRO A 952 3.76 -22.64 -1.65
CA PRO A 952 4.59 -23.14 -0.55
C PRO A 952 4.99 -24.62 -0.69
N GLU A 953 4.06 -25.47 -1.13
CA GLU A 953 4.22 -26.91 -1.34
C GLU A 953 5.15 -27.26 -2.52
N THR A 954 5.37 -26.29 -3.43
CA THR A 954 6.23 -26.46 -4.62
C THR A 954 7.61 -25.81 -4.45
N ASN A 955 7.75 -24.88 -3.50
CA ASN A 955 8.97 -24.13 -3.25
C ASN A 955 9.32 -24.06 -1.76
N GLU A 956 9.16 -25.17 -1.03
CA GLU A 956 9.46 -25.27 0.42
C GLU A 956 10.83 -24.68 0.78
N ILE A 957 11.84 -24.90 -0.08
CA ILE A 957 13.21 -24.41 0.09
C ILE A 957 13.29 -22.88 -0.06
N GLY A 958 12.59 -22.28 -1.03
CA GLY A 958 12.51 -20.83 -1.17
C GLY A 958 11.84 -20.18 0.04
N TYR A 959 10.68 -20.69 0.46
CA TYR A 959 9.97 -20.20 1.66
C TYR A 959 10.78 -20.42 2.95
N ALA A 960 11.55 -21.51 3.07
CA ALA A 960 12.43 -21.74 4.22
C ALA A 960 13.65 -20.81 4.23
N ASN A 961 14.28 -20.57 3.07
CA ASN A 961 15.43 -19.68 2.96
C ASN A 961 15.05 -18.22 3.22
N SER A 962 13.91 -17.78 2.71
CA SER A 962 13.39 -16.41 2.83
C SER A 962 12.80 -16.07 4.21
N ARG A 963 12.67 -17.04 5.13
CA ARG A 963 12.10 -16.81 6.46
C ARG A 963 13.08 -16.11 7.42
N LEU A 964 12.92 -14.79 7.56
CA LEU A 964 13.66 -13.95 8.51
C LEU A 964 13.36 -14.35 9.96
N SER A 965 12.12 -14.71 10.30
CA SER A 965 11.71 -15.02 11.68
C SER A 965 12.50 -16.20 12.30
N THR A 966 12.88 -17.20 11.49
CA THR A 966 13.76 -18.31 11.92
C THR A 966 15.26 -17.98 11.89
N ARG A 967 15.65 -16.80 11.39
CA ARG A 967 17.03 -16.31 11.38
C ARG A 967 17.36 -15.39 12.56
N ALA A 968 16.43 -15.23 13.52
CA ALA A 968 16.56 -14.33 14.68
C ALA A 968 17.90 -14.43 15.43
N GLU A 969 18.47 -15.63 15.59
CA GLU A 969 19.78 -15.85 16.23
C GLU A 969 20.92 -15.04 15.56
N LYS A 970 20.83 -14.78 14.25
CA LYS A 970 21.82 -13.98 13.51
C LYS A 970 21.75 -12.47 13.79
N LEU A 971 20.74 -12.01 14.52
CA LEU A 971 20.63 -10.62 14.97
C LEU A 971 21.23 -10.41 16.38
N ARG A 972 21.82 -11.46 16.98
CA ARG A 972 22.61 -11.34 18.22
C ARG A 972 23.73 -10.31 18.04
N ASP A 973 23.96 -9.52 19.08
CA ASP A 973 24.95 -8.43 19.16
C ASP A 973 24.81 -7.30 18.11
N LYS A 974 23.72 -7.28 17.32
CA LYS A 974 23.39 -6.19 16.39
C LYS A 974 22.39 -5.21 17.04
N LYS A 975 22.50 -3.90 16.73
CA LYS A 975 21.48 -2.90 17.13
C LYS A 975 20.25 -3.01 16.20
N TYR A 976 19.13 -3.53 16.69
CA TYR A 976 17.90 -3.68 15.89
C TYR A 976 16.71 -2.88 16.44
N LEU A 977 15.94 -2.27 15.54
CA LEU A 977 14.67 -1.60 15.80
C LEU A 977 13.57 -2.19 14.92
N LEU A 978 12.47 -2.62 15.54
CA LEU A 978 11.26 -3.13 14.90
C LEU A 978 10.11 -2.14 15.17
N VAL A 979 9.44 -1.67 14.12
CA VAL A 979 8.31 -0.73 14.23
C VAL A 979 7.12 -1.24 13.43
N HIS A 980 5.91 -1.22 14.00
CA HIS A 980 4.71 -1.73 13.31
C HIS A 980 3.42 -1.10 13.86
N GLY A 981 2.42 -0.84 12.99
CA GLY A 981 1.04 -0.57 13.41
C GLY A 981 0.32 -1.86 13.82
N THR A 982 -0.58 -1.82 14.79
CA THR A 982 -1.33 -3.01 15.23
C THR A 982 -2.48 -3.38 14.29
N SER A 983 -2.95 -2.41 13.51
CA SER A 983 -4.07 -2.54 12.57
C SER A 983 -3.61 -2.44 11.11
N ASP A 984 -2.36 -2.87 10.87
CA ASP A 984 -1.80 -3.06 9.54
C ASP A 984 -2.53 -4.22 8.83
N ASP A 985 -3.41 -3.85 7.90
CA ASP A 985 -4.23 -4.75 7.08
C ASP A 985 -3.44 -5.45 5.97
N ASN A 986 -2.26 -4.92 5.63
CA ASN A 986 -1.45 -5.39 4.52
C ASN A 986 -0.31 -6.31 5.00
N VAL A 987 0.68 -5.75 5.67
CA VAL A 987 1.77 -6.51 6.30
C VAL A 987 1.40 -6.75 7.76
N HIS A 988 0.42 -7.62 8.00
CA HIS A 988 -0.10 -7.94 9.34
C HIS A 988 0.90 -7.89 10.50
N TYR A 989 0.50 -7.26 11.62
CA TYR A 989 1.25 -7.20 12.89
C TYR A 989 1.74 -8.57 13.42
N GLN A 990 1.09 -9.66 12.97
CA GLN A 990 1.57 -11.05 13.07
C GLN A 990 3.07 -11.19 12.72
N GLN A 991 3.54 -10.51 11.67
CA GLN A 991 4.91 -10.55 11.16
C GLN A 991 5.91 -10.07 12.24
N ALA A 992 5.75 -8.83 12.72
CA ALA A 992 6.57 -8.29 13.80
C ALA A 992 6.52 -9.17 15.06
N MET A 993 5.34 -9.59 15.49
CA MET A 993 5.20 -10.38 16.72
C MET A 993 5.79 -11.79 16.62
N ILE A 994 5.84 -12.41 15.43
CA ILE A 994 6.55 -13.69 15.24
C ILE A 994 8.08 -13.49 15.22
N LEU A 995 8.60 -12.39 14.70
CA LEU A 995 10.04 -12.06 14.80
C LEU A 995 10.43 -11.73 16.25
N ALA A 996 9.71 -10.84 16.92
CA ALA A 996 9.90 -10.46 18.32
C ALA A 996 9.95 -11.69 19.24
N LYS A 997 8.93 -12.54 19.18
CA LYS A 997 8.83 -13.82 19.89
C LYS A 997 10.02 -14.75 19.67
N ASN A 998 10.66 -14.71 18.50
CA ASN A 998 11.86 -15.51 18.24
C ASN A 998 13.13 -14.84 18.78
N LEU A 999 13.25 -13.51 18.75
CA LEU A 999 14.35 -12.77 19.40
C LEU A 999 14.33 -12.96 20.92
N GLU A 1000 13.17 -12.79 21.55
CA GLU A 1000 12.92 -13.01 22.98
C GLU A 1000 13.33 -14.43 23.42
N ARG A 1001 12.94 -15.45 22.65
CA ARG A 1001 13.24 -16.86 22.92
C ARG A 1001 14.72 -17.22 22.86
N HIS A 1002 15.53 -16.41 22.18
CA HIS A 1002 16.98 -16.59 22.09
C HIS A 1002 17.76 -15.64 23.02
N ASP A 1003 17.07 -14.86 23.88
CA ASP A 1003 17.69 -13.84 24.73
C ASP A 1003 18.53 -12.85 23.89
N ILE A 1004 17.88 -12.21 22.91
CA ILE A 1004 18.45 -11.20 22.02
C ILE A 1004 17.72 -9.87 22.24
N LEU A 1005 18.48 -8.85 22.61
CA LEU A 1005 17.94 -7.51 22.85
C LEU A 1005 17.69 -6.77 21.53
N PHE A 1006 16.49 -6.20 21.40
CA PHE A 1006 16.08 -5.33 20.30
C PHE A 1006 15.19 -4.21 20.85
N LYS A 1007 14.95 -3.16 20.06
CA LYS A 1007 13.92 -2.16 20.37
C LYS A 1007 12.66 -2.48 19.57
N GLN A 1008 11.49 -2.36 20.21
CA GLN A 1008 10.21 -2.42 19.53
C GLN A 1008 9.43 -1.12 19.76
N ILE A 1009 8.75 -0.66 18.72
CA ILE A 1009 7.71 0.37 18.80
C ILE A 1009 6.47 -0.22 18.13
N SER A 1010 5.32 -0.06 18.78
CA SER A 1010 4.05 -0.57 18.26
C SER A 1010 2.99 0.50 18.42
N TYR A 1011 2.35 0.85 17.32
CA TYR A 1011 1.36 1.92 17.27
C TYR A 1011 -0.04 1.31 17.26
N ALA A 1012 -0.81 1.59 18.31
CA ALA A 1012 -2.21 1.17 18.38
C ALA A 1012 -3.00 1.80 17.23
N ASP A 1013 -3.87 1.01 16.61
CA ASP A 1013 -4.85 1.38 15.58
C ASP A 1013 -4.34 2.04 14.28
N GLU A 1014 -3.03 2.23 14.13
CA GLU A 1014 -2.43 2.69 12.88
C GLU A 1014 -2.37 1.58 11.82
N ASP A 1015 -2.64 1.97 10.57
CA ASP A 1015 -2.54 1.15 9.36
C ASP A 1015 -1.09 0.99 8.87
N HIS A 1016 -0.91 0.32 7.72
CA HIS A 1016 0.40 0.11 7.09
C HIS A 1016 1.20 1.40 6.81
N GLY A 1017 0.54 2.56 6.72
CA GLY A 1017 1.14 3.86 6.42
C GLY A 1017 1.59 4.67 7.63
N LEU A 1018 1.20 4.29 8.86
CA LEU A 1018 1.57 4.97 10.12
C LEU A 1018 1.37 6.51 10.06
N ALA A 1019 0.28 6.95 9.42
CA ALA A 1019 0.12 8.32 8.97
C ALA A 1019 0.00 9.34 10.11
N ASN A 1020 -0.72 9.02 11.19
CA ASN A 1020 -1.00 9.95 12.29
C ASN A 1020 0.18 10.01 13.27
N VAL A 1021 0.91 8.91 13.43
CA VAL A 1021 2.09 8.80 14.32
C VAL A 1021 3.41 9.20 13.64
N ARG A 1022 3.38 9.63 12.37
CA ARG A 1022 4.59 9.84 11.55
C ARG A 1022 5.64 10.80 12.14
N PRO A 1023 5.30 11.88 12.86
CA PRO A 1023 6.30 12.67 13.59
C PRO A 1023 7.05 11.84 14.66
N HIS A 1024 6.31 11.09 15.50
CA HIS A 1024 6.89 10.22 16.52
C HIS A 1024 7.77 9.11 15.91
N LEU A 1025 7.36 8.57 14.76
CA LEU A 1025 8.16 7.61 13.99
C LEU A 1025 9.53 8.21 13.62
N TYR A 1026 9.57 9.39 12.99
CA TYR A 1026 10.84 9.97 12.56
C TYR A 1026 11.71 10.46 13.74
N HIS A 1027 11.15 11.03 14.81
CA HIS A 1027 11.94 11.32 16.02
C HIS A 1027 12.50 10.03 16.67
N SER A 1028 11.76 8.91 16.60
CA SER A 1028 12.25 7.61 17.09
C SER A 1028 13.38 7.04 16.24
N LEU A 1029 13.30 7.20 14.92
CA LEU A 1029 14.37 6.82 13.98
C LEU A 1029 15.60 7.71 14.15
N ASP A 1030 15.44 9.03 14.24
CA ASP A 1030 16.52 10.00 14.57
C ASP A 1030 17.26 9.58 15.84
N ARG A 1031 16.52 9.25 16.91
CA ARG A 1031 17.13 8.76 18.15
C ARG A 1031 17.88 7.44 17.97
N PHE A 1032 17.27 6.47 17.29
CA PHE A 1032 17.88 5.16 17.09
C PHE A 1032 19.16 5.23 16.26
N PHE A 1033 19.16 5.99 15.17
CA PHE A 1033 20.35 6.19 14.34
C PHE A 1033 21.36 7.14 15.00
N GLY A 1034 20.93 8.10 15.83
CA GLY A 1034 21.83 8.87 16.70
C GLY A 1034 22.59 8.00 17.71
N GLU A 1035 21.89 7.07 18.37
CA GLU A 1035 22.49 6.04 19.23
C GLU A 1035 23.31 5.00 18.43
N CYS A 1036 23.06 4.83 17.12
CA CYS A 1036 23.86 3.98 16.24
C CYS A 1036 25.18 4.65 15.84
N PHE A 1037 25.11 5.88 15.34
CA PHE A 1037 26.20 6.68 14.75
C PHE A 1037 26.96 7.55 15.78
N ALA A 1038 26.73 7.36 17.08
CA ALA A 1038 27.22 8.19 18.17
C ALA A 1038 26.93 9.71 18.02
N SER A 1039 25.96 10.09 17.18
CA SER A 1039 25.69 11.48 16.82
C SER A 1039 24.87 12.19 17.89
N SER A 1040 25.53 13.09 18.63
CA SER A 1040 24.86 13.95 19.62
C SER A 1040 23.86 14.92 18.99
N ARG A 1041 23.93 15.16 17.66
CA ARG A 1041 23.03 16.04 16.90
C ARG A 1041 21.69 15.33 16.60
N LEU A 1042 21.76 14.08 16.14
CA LEU A 1042 20.57 13.21 15.97
C LEU A 1042 19.90 12.87 17.31
N MET A 1043 20.69 12.68 18.38
CA MET A 1043 20.12 12.49 19.73
C MET A 1043 19.51 13.78 20.34
N LYS A 1044 19.69 14.95 19.70
CA LYS A 1044 19.07 16.23 20.10
C LYS A 1044 17.81 16.58 19.30
N SER A 1045 17.68 16.13 18.05
CA SER A 1045 16.47 16.33 17.22
C SER A 1045 15.29 15.43 17.62
N ALA A 1046 15.50 14.49 18.53
CA ALA A 1046 14.48 13.66 19.15
C ALA A 1046 14.04 14.18 20.55
N LYS A 1047 14.03 15.50 20.74
CA LYS A 1047 13.59 16.22 21.94
C LYS A 1047 12.67 17.38 21.58
#